data_AF-A0AAN7BUE1-F1
#
_entry.id   AF-A0AAN7BUE1-F1
#
_cell.length_a   1.000
_cell.length_b   1.000
_cell.length_c   1.000
_cell.angle_alpha   90.00
_cell.angle_beta   90.00
_cell.angle_gamma   90.00
#
_symmetry.space_group_name_H-M   'P 1'
#
loop_
_entity.id
_entity.type
_entity.pdbx_description
1 polymer ?
#
loop_
_entity_poly.entity_id
_entity_poly.type
_entity_poly.pdbx_seq_one_letter_code
_entity_poly.pdbx_strand_id
1 'polypeptide(L)'
;MGSSTIPSADNITDTEFQEYLGRYQTCLEAISTAKGAKDGQKTLAELDNYRYGAAIETFPVKSMTLDDVKVLVEWKLRHGKFRPTLMKLVSSNDAKTVKNTVDEAVKYFRDKADVSGALDILTRLKGIGPATASLLLAVHDADNVIFFADEAFHWLCCGGSKGPIKYNQKEYAALNEKSQVLAKRLGVKAVDVERVAFVLMRQGIEEKNVAAAPTAASQKTETRSSAEGANIKAKPLPAKRKASTISLELTPPPSRKDEMQSLSYSEPIQLTRRFSILKQGLVTGKEQALASSWERLLKSLSDEISTISSFGSQIVPTINFADINKPVVTQRFKQGLRQRGVAIIRNVIPRNTAVDLFEEAQDYLDENEGMAAPQMQHTHLEDIYWGHAQIKARAHPNVLAAQKFAMGLWTSKNSKARVATDFPVAYADRMRIWKGCENKPLSSPPSAHIDGGSVERWESDGYGRAGTYQDIFQGNWENYNPWESSTRLNVTSDLYHRSGACSIFRMYQGWLSLSSGPSALKVCPLPRHATAYFLLRPFFSPDDNYSSVTAPQNSILHGALPSYTQEINSTIHPHLQLENSLIQIPKLEPGDYLIWHPDLIHSFDTTTTSEQQQQPVAASVMYIPACPLTQTNALYLSRQRKAFLLGSPPPDFGGGRGESNYSGRPGVQEVNDAGGEEALRAMGLLPWDEEEADTDEEREVLAMANGILFPELYDML
;
A
#
# COMPACT_ATOMS: atom_id res chain seq x y z
N MET A 1 -37.42 -21.91 -10.51
CA MET A 1 -37.39 -23.39 -10.59
C MET A 1 -35.98 -23.83 -10.25
N GLY A 2 -35.79 -24.96 -9.54
CA GLY A 2 -34.49 -25.60 -9.30
C GLY A 2 -33.34 -24.70 -8.83
N SER A 3 -33.09 -24.64 -7.52
CA SER A 3 -31.71 -24.37 -7.06
C SER A 3 -30.86 -25.56 -7.52
N SER A 4 -29.92 -25.35 -8.44
CA SER A 4 -29.03 -26.42 -8.92
C SER A 4 -28.01 -26.74 -7.83
N THR A 5 -28.37 -27.65 -6.93
CA THR A 5 -27.45 -28.23 -5.95
C THR A 5 -26.44 -29.11 -6.68
N ILE A 6 -25.15 -28.75 -6.63
CA ILE A 6 -24.08 -29.56 -7.21
C ILE A 6 -24.15 -30.98 -6.62
N PRO A 7 -24.28 -32.04 -7.43
CA PRO A 7 -24.37 -33.40 -6.93
C PRO A 7 -23.08 -33.81 -6.22
N SER A 8 -23.21 -34.44 -5.06
CA SER A 8 -22.06 -34.98 -4.31
C SER A 8 -21.38 -36.09 -5.12
N ALA A 9 -20.04 -36.06 -5.21
CA ALA A 9 -19.26 -37.11 -5.84
C ALA A 9 -19.51 -38.50 -5.21
N ASP A 10 -19.81 -38.57 -3.91
CA ASP A 10 -20.12 -39.82 -3.22
C ASP A 10 -21.49 -40.40 -3.65
N ASN A 11 -22.39 -39.61 -4.24
CA ASN A 11 -23.76 -40.00 -4.61
C ASN A 11 -24.10 -39.91 -6.11
N ILE A 12 -23.30 -39.23 -6.93
CA ILE A 12 -23.56 -39.07 -8.37
C ILE A 12 -23.67 -40.44 -9.08
N THR A 13 -24.76 -40.61 -9.83
CA THR A 13 -25.04 -41.81 -10.64
C THR A 13 -24.24 -41.79 -11.95
N ASP A 14 -24.08 -42.96 -12.59
CA ASP A 14 -23.46 -43.02 -13.93
C ASP A 14 -24.24 -42.15 -14.94
N THR A 15 -25.57 -42.19 -14.95
CA THR A 15 -26.39 -41.39 -15.88
C THR A 15 -26.15 -39.89 -15.73
N GLU A 16 -26.14 -39.37 -14.50
CA GLU A 16 -25.79 -37.95 -14.23
C GLU A 16 -24.34 -37.64 -14.63
N PHE A 17 -23.39 -38.55 -14.35
CA PHE A 17 -21.99 -38.38 -14.70
C PHE A 17 -21.78 -38.27 -16.21
N GLN A 18 -22.38 -39.18 -17.00
CA GLN A 18 -22.34 -39.13 -18.46
C GLN A 18 -23.02 -37.86 -19.01
N GLU A 19 -24.11 -37.39 -18.39
CA GLU A 19 -24.77 -36.15 -18.79
C GLU A 19 -23.86 -34.92 -18.59
N TYR A 20 -23.20 -34.79 -17.43
CA TYR A 20 -22.24 -33.69 -17.21
C TYR A 20 -20.99 -33.81 -18.09
N LEU A 21 -20.50 -35.03 -18.34
CA LEU A 21 -19.37 -35.28 -19.24
C LEU A 21 -19.70 -34.82 -20.67
N GLY A 22 -20.92 -35.13 -21.15
CA GLY A 22 -21.42 -34.69 -22.46
C GLY A 22 -21.52 -33.17 -22.62
N ARG A 23 -21.66 -32.41 -21.53
CA ARG A 23 -21.69 -30.93 -21.53
C ARG A 23 -20.31 -30.27 -21.54
N TYR A 24 -19.22 -31.03 -21.33
CA TYR A 24 -17.87 -30.47 -21.17
C TYR A 24 -17.45 -29.60 -22.36
N GLN A 25 -17.66 -30.08 -23.59
CA GLN A 25 -17.25 -29.36 -24.80
C GLN A 25 -17.98 -28.02 -24.94
N THR A 26 -19.29 -27.98 -24.73
CA THR A 26 -20.10 -26.75 -24.81
C THR A 26 -19.71 -25.74 -23.72
N CYS A 27 -19.49 -26.22 -22.48
CA CYS A 27 -19.06 -25.40 -21.36
C CYS A 27 -17.66 -24.78 -21.63
N LEU A 28 -16.73 -25.59 -22.13
CA LEU A 28 -15.38 -25.18 -22.51
C LEU A 28 -15.40 -24.15 -23.65
N GLU A 29 -16.19 -24.37 -24.70
CA GLU A 29 -16.32 -23.46 -25.85
C GLU A 29 -16.90 -22.11 -25.45
N ALA A 30 -17.92 -22.09 -24.58
CA ALA A 30 -18.47 -20.86 -24.02
C ALA A 30 -17.41 -20.06 -23.24
N ILE A 31 -16.62 -20.74 -22.39
CA ILE A 31 -15.52 -20.12 -21.63
C ILE A 31 -14.37 -19.67 -22.54
N SER A 32 -14.03 -20.45 -23.58
CA SER A 32 -12.99 -20.12 -24.54
C SER A 32 -13.34 -18.86 -25.33
N THR A 33 -14.58 -18.77 -25.80
CA THR A 33 -15.13 -17.59 -26.50
C THR A 33 -15.13 -16.37 -25.57
N ALA A 34 -15.64 -16.51 -24.34
CA ALA A 34 -15.71 -15.41 -23.37
C ALA A 34 -14.32 -14.88 -22.95
N LYS A 35 -13.29 -15.74 -22.91
CA LYS A 35 -11.90 -15.33 -22.61
C LYS A 35 -11.17 -14.72 -23.81
N GLY A 36 -11.62 -14.97 -25.05
CA GLY A 36 -10.95 -14.56 -26.28
C GLY A 36 -9.51 -15.09 -26.40
N ALA A 37 -8.79 -14.63 -27.42
CA ALA A 37 -7.34 -14.84 -27.56
C ALA A 37 -6.70 -13.58 -28.18
N LYS A 38 -5.41 -13.36 -27.93
CA LYS A 38 -4.62 -12.31 -28.59
C LYS A 38 -4.09 -12.83 -29.92
N ASP A 39 -3.74 -11.92 -30.84
CA ASP A 39 -3.09 -12.29 -32.11
C ASP A 39 -1.86 -13.17 -31.87
N GLY A 40 -1.84 -14.34 -32.53
CA GLY A 40 -0.79 -15.36 -32.39
C GLY A 40 -0.88 -16.25 -31.15
N GLN A 41 -1.85 -16.04 -30.25
CA GLN A 41 -2.10 -16.91 -29.09
C GLN A 41 -3.19 -17.94 -29.41
N LYS A 42 -3.00 -19.20 -29.01
CA LYS A 42 -4.03 -20.25 -29.10
C LYS A 42 -5.24 -19.91 -28.23
N THR A 43 -6.44 -20.31 -28.64
CA THR A 43 -7.67 -20.29 -27.84
C THR A 43 -7.65 -21.36 -26.72
N LEU A 44 -8.58 -21.28 -25.77
CA LEU A 44 -8.63 -22.29 -24.69
C LEU A 44 -9.03 -23.64 -25.26
N ALA A 45 -9.99 -23.68 -26.20
CA ALA A 45 -10.39 -24.89 -26.91
C ALA A 45 -9.22 -25.55 -27.67
N GLU A 46 -8.37 -24.79 -28.37
CA GLU A 46 -7.18 -25.35 -29.05
C GLU A 46 -6.16 -25.93 -28.06
N LEU A 47 -5.97 -25.28 -26.91
CA LEU A 47 -5.09 -25.78 -25.85
C LEU A 47 -5.67 -27.03 -25.17
N ASP A 48 -7.00 -27.13 -25.05
CA ASP A 48 -7.70 -28.28 -24.46
C ASP A 48 -7.66 -29.51 -25.39
N ASN A 49 -7.89 -29.30 -26.68
CA ASN A 49 -7.71 -30.32 -27.73
C ASN A 49 -6.27 -30.84 -27.78
N TYR A 50 -5.27 -29.98 -27.52
CA TYR A 50 -3.90 -30.44 -27.33
C TYR A 50 -3.74 -31.25 -26.03
N ARG A 51 -4.26 -30.75 -24.90
CA ARG A 51 -4.14 -31.39 -23.58
C ARG A 51 -4.76 -32.79 -23.54
N TYR A 52 -6.01 -32.96 -23.95
CA TYR A 52 -6.74 -34.22 -23.85
C TYR A 52 -6.76 -35.05 -25.15
N GLY A 53 -6.09 -34.58 -26.20
CA GLY A 53 -5.89 -35.31 -27.45
C GLY A 53 -4.42 -35.55 -27.71
N ALA A 54 -3.81 -34.69 -28.52
CA ALA A 54 -2.46 -34.87 -29.07
C ALA A 54 -1.37 -35.14 -28.00
N ALA A 55 -1.47 -34.55 -26.81
CA ALA A 55 -0.52 -34.78 -25.72
C ALA A 55 -0.62 -36.20 -25.14
N ILE A 56 -1.84 -36.72 -24.94
CA ILE A 56 -2.07 -38.08 -24.42
C ILE A 56 -1.61 -39.14 -25.43
N GLU A 57 -1.73 -38.88 -26.73
CA GLU A 57 -1.22 -39.77 -27.77
C GLU A 57 0.31 -39.72 -27.88
N THR A 58 0.92 -38.56 -27.65
CA THR A 58 2.35 -38.33 -27.88
C THR A 58 3.24 -38.77 -26.72
N PHE A 59 2.92 -38.37 -25.49
CA PHE A 59 3.85 -38.46 -24.37
C PHE A 59 4.02 -39.84 -23.70
N PRO A 60 3.14 -40.85 -23.88
CA PRO A 60 3.46 -42.22 -23.48
C PRO A 60 4.71 -42.77 -24.20
N VAL A 61 4.94 -42.37 -25.46
CA VAL A 61 6.03 -42.88 -26.32
C VAL A 61 7.18 -41.89 -26.56
N LYS A 62 6.97 -40.58 -26.37
CA LYS A 62 7.96 -39.53 -26.63
C LYS A 62 8.33 -38.76 -25.35
N SER A 63 9.62 -38.50 -25.14
CA SER A 63 10.08 -37.57 -24.09
C SER A 63 9.51 -36.16 -24.28
N MET A 64 9.08 -35.54 -23.19
CA MET A 64 8.55 -34.17 -23.16
C MET A 64 9.69 -33.14 -23.18
N THR A 65 9.54 -32.08 -23.98
CA THR A 65 10.49 -30.95 -24.04
C THR A 65 10.02 -29.76 -23.20
N LEU A 66 10.87 -28.75 -23.00
CA LEU A 66 10.49 -27.51 -22.32
C LEU A 66 9.34 -26.78 -23.02
N ASP A 67 9.28 -26.78 -24.35
CA ASP A 67 8.19 -26.14 -25.08
C ASP A 67 6.87 -26.93 -24.95
N ASP A 68 6.91 -28.26 -24.91
CA ASP A 68 5.74 -29.09 -24.58
C ASP A 68 5.20 -28.77 -23.17
N VAL A 69 6.10 -28.67 -22.18
CA VAL A 69 5.75 -28.25 -20.80
C VAL A 69 5.12 -26.85 -20.79
N LYS A 70 5.66 -25.90 -21.57
CA LYS A 70 5.11 -24.54 -21.68
C LYS A 70 3.70 -24.54 -22.28
N VAL A 71 3.40 -25.35 -23.30
CA VAL A 71 2.04 -25.45 -23.86
C VAL A 71 1.05 -26.01 -22.83
N LEU A 72 1.43 -27.04 -22.06
CA LEU A 72 0.59 -27.57 -20.98
C LEU A 72 0.37 -26.54 -19.84
N VAL A 73 1.41 -25.76 -19.50
CA VAL A 73 1.30 -24.67 -18.52
C VAL A 73 0.44 -23.53 -19.05
N GLU A 74 0.47 -23.22 -20.35
CA GLU A 74 -0.42 -22.23 -20.97
C GLU A 74 -1.89 -22.68 -20.89
N TRP A 75 -2.16 -23.95 -21.22
CA TRP A 75 -3.48 -24.55 -21.02
C TRP A 75 -3.94 -24.36 -19.58
N LYS A 76 -3.15 -24.79 -18.59
CA LYS A 76 -3.48 -24.68 -17.16
C LYS A 76 -3.80 -23.24 -16.73
N LEU A 77 -2.99 -22.27 -17.17
CA LEU A 77 -3.16 -20.86 -16.83
C LEU A 77 -4.45 -20.24 -17.41
N ARG A 78 -4.98 -20.81 -18.49
CA ARG A 78 -6.19 -20.35 -19.16
C ARG A 78 -7.42 -21.20 -18.83
N HIS A 79 -7.23 -22.46 -18.43
CA HIS A 79 -8.27 -23.35 -17.95
C HIS A 79 -8.69 -22.94 -16.52
N GLY A 80 -7.74 -22.95 -15.57
CA GLY A 80 -7.95 -22.64 -14.15
C GLY A 80 -7.59 -21.20 -13.72
N LYS A 81 -7.14 -21.04 -12.47
CA LYS A 81 -6.72 -19.77 -11.85
C LYS A 81 -5.45 -19.21 -12.51
N PHE A 82 -5.53 -17.99 -13.05
CA PHE A 82 -4.41 -17.32 -13.70
C PHE A 82 -3.29 -16.96 -12.72
N ARG A 83 -2.04 -17.25 -13.09
CA ARG A 83 -0.82 -16.99 -12.28
C ARG A 83 0.27 -16.39 -13.19
N PRO A 84 0.45 -15.05 -13.23
CA PRO A 84 1.25 -14.39 -14.27
C PRO A 84 2.73 -14.76 -14.28
N THR A 85 3.30 -15.13 -13.13
CA THR A 85 4.73 -15.49 -12.99
C THR A 85 5.04 -16.94 -13.40
N LEU A 86 4.05 -17.83 -13.46
CA LEU A 86 4.25 -19.28 -13.63
C LEU A 86 4.97 -19.60 -14.95
N MET A 87 4.54 -18.97 -16.04
CA MET A 87 5.14 -19.17 -17.37
C MET A 87 6.61 -18.69 -17.42
N LYS A 88 6.94 -17.60 -16.72
CA LYS A 88 8.31 -17.07 -16.62
C LYS A 88 9.21 -18.03 -15.86
N LEU A 89 8.74 -18.56 -14.71
CA LEU A 89 9.48 -19.53 -13.92
C LEU A 89 9.73 -20.84 -14.69
N VAL A 90 8.69 -21.39 -15.32
CA VAL A 90 8.82 -22.61 -16.14
C VAL A 90 9.79 -22.39 -17.31
N SER A 91 9.69 -21.27 -18.01
CA SER A 91 10.59 -20.91 -19.13
C SER A 91 12.03 -20.61 -18.69
N SER A 92 12.31 -20.45 -17.39
CA SER A 92 13.65 -20.21 -16.86
C SER A 92 14.46 -21.48 -16.57
N ASN A 93 13.85 -22.66 -16.71
CA ASN A 93 14.55 -23.93 -16.59
C ASN A 93 15.37 -24.22 -17.86
N ASP A 94 16.54 -24.84 -17.70
CA ASP A 94 17.28 -25.39 -18.83
C ASP A 94 16.51 -26.54 -19.51
N ALA A 95 16.45 -26.54 -20.84
CA ALA A 95 15.67 -27.49 -21.62
C ALA A 95 16.13 -28.95 -21.45
N LYS A 96 17.44 -29.17 -21.24
CA LYS A 96 17.99 -30.52 -20.99
C LYS A 96 17.62 -31.01 -19.59
N THR A 97 17.67 -30.12 -18.59
CA THR A 97 17.26 -30.38 -17.21
C THR A 97 15.78 -30.72 -17.12
N VAL A 98 14.92 -29.98 -17.83
CA VAL A 98 13.47 -30.30 -17.92
C VAL A 98 13.25 -31.70 -18.51
N LYS A 99 13.82 -31.97 -19.69
CA LYS A 99 13.68 -33.28 -20.35
C LYS A 99 14.13 -34.42 -19.43
N ASN A 100 15.32 -34.31 -18.85
CA ASN A 100 15.87 -35.33 -17.96
C ASN A 100 15.01 -35.56 -16.71
N THR A 101 14.48 -34.49 -16.10
CA THR A 101 13.67 -34.60 -14.88
C THR A 101 12.30 -35.20 -15.16
N VAL A 102 11.68 -34.88 -16.32
CA VAL A 102 10.43 -35.52 -16.75
C VAL A 102 10.67 -36.99 -17.10
N ASP A 103 11.74 -37.32 -17.84
CA ASP A 103 12.08 -38.72 -18.15
C ASP A 103 12.35 -39.54 -16.87
N GLU A 104 13.03 -38.95 -15.86
CA GLU A 104 13.25 -39.57 -14.54
C GLU A 104 11.92 -39.84 -13.82
N ALA A 105 11.04 -38.83 -13.73
CA ALA A 105 9.74 -38.95 -13.06
C ALA A 105 8.82 -39.98 -13.72
N VAL A 106 8.76 -39.98 -15.04
CA VAL A 106 7.92 -40.89 -15.82
C VAL A 106 8.46 -42.32 -15.74
N LYS A 107 9.78 -42.51 -15.74
CA LYS A 107 10.38 -43.82 -15.49
C LYS A 107 10.08 -44.30 -14.07
N TYR A 108 10.29 -43.46 -13.06
CA TYR A 108 9.98 -43.79 -11.66
C TYR A 108 8.51 -44.20 -11.50
N PHE A 109 7.58 -43.45 -12.09
CA PHE A 109 6.16 -43.76 -12.08
C PHE A 109 5.87 -45.14 -12.70
N ARG A 110 6.42 -45.45 -13.88
CA ARG A 110 6.24 -46.76 -14.54
C ARG A 110 6.84 -47.92 -13.73
N ASP A 111 8.00 -47.71 -13.13
CA ASP A 111 8.74 -48.75 -12.39
C ASP A 111 8.15 -49.01 -10.99
N LYS A 112 7.40 -48.06 -10.41
CA LYS A 112 6.91 -48.09 -9.01
C LYS A 112 5.40 -48.00 -8.84
N ALA A 113 4.65 -47.58 -9.86
CA ALA A 113 3.24 -47.17 -9.76
C ALA A 113 2.97 -46.10 -8.67
N ASP A 114 4.00 -45.32 -8.32
CA ASP A 114 3.96 -44.30 -7.27
C ASP A 114 3.84 -42.90 -7.87
N VAL A 115 2.61 -42.36 -7.83
CA VAL A 115 2.28 -41.01 -8.28
C VAL A 115 2.97 -39.95 -7.42
N SER A 116 3.02 -40.14 -6.10
CA SER A 116 3.55 -39.15 -5.15
C SER A 116 5.05 -38.92 -5.34
N GLY A 117 5.84 -39.99 -5.42
CA GLY A 117 7.27 -39.89 -5.68
C GLY A 117 7.60 -39.37 -7.08
N ALA A 118 6.76 -39.66 -8.09
CA ALA A 118 6.91 -39.08 -9.42
C ALA A 118 6.65 -37.55 -9.41
N LEU A 119 5.68 -37.09 -8.63
CA LEU A 119 5.44 -35.66 -8.39
C LEU A 119 6.64 -35.00 -7.69
N ASP A 120 7.24 -35.62 -6.68
CA ASP A 120 8.42 -35.06 -6.00
C ASP A 120 9.59 -34.84 -6.97
N ILE A 121 9.81 -35.78 -7.90
CA ILE A 121 10.82 -35.62 -8.97
C ILE A 121 10.50 -34.41 -9.85
N LEU A 122 9.25 -34.27 -10.30
CA LEU A 122 8.82 -33.15 -11.15
C LEU A 122 8.88 -31.79 -10.44
N THR A 123 8.63 -31.74 -9.12
CA THR A 123 8.65 -30.48 -8.36
C THR A 123 10.05 -29.88 -8.14
N ARG A 124 11.11 -30.60 -8.53
CA ARG A 124 12.48 -30.06 -8.60
C ARG A 124 12.63 -28.95 -9.65
N LEU A 125 11.72 -28.86 -10.63
CA LEU A 125 11.75 -27.85 -11.70
C LEU A 125 11.12 -26.53 -11.23
N LYS A 126 11.76 -25.41 -11.59
CA LYS A 126 11.28 -24.07 -11.21
C LYS A 126 9.89 -23.81 -11.79
N GLY A 127 8.95 -23.36 -10.96
CA GLY A 127 7.56 -23.13 -11.36
C GLY A 127 6.71 -24.39 -11.47
N ILE A 128 7.20 -25.56 -11.03
CA ILE A 128 6.41 -26.80 -11.01
C ILE A 128 6.11 -27.19 -9.56
N GLY A 129 4.93 -26.83 -9.06
CA GLY A 129 4.37 -27.39 -7.81
C GLY A 129 3.56 -28.67 -8.07
N PRO A 130 3.03 -29.35 -7.02
CA PRO A 130 2.24 -30.58 -7.16
C PRO A 130 1.11 -30.51 -8.19
N ALA A 131 0.47 -29.35 -8.33
CA ALA A 131 -0.55 -29.15 -9.35
C ALA A 131 -0.02 -29.00 -10.78
N THR A 132 1.23 -28.60 -11.01
CA THR A 132 1.82 -28.63 -12.37
C THR A 132 2.47 -29.98 -12.62
N ALA A 133 3.05 -30.62 -11.60
CA ALA A 133 3.61 -31.96 -11.68
C ALA A 133 2.54 -33.01 -12.04
N SER A 134 1.39 -33.02 -11.35
CA SER A 134 0.25 -33.89 -11.71
C SER A 134 -0.27 -33.65 -13.12
N LEU A 135 -0.27 -32.40 -13.61
CA LEU A 135 -0.60 -32.11 -15.00
C LEU A 135 0.35 -32.83 -15.96
N LEU A 136 1.66 -32.66 -15.79
CA LEU A 136 2.64 -33.30 -16.67
C LEU A 136 2.52 -34.82 -16.61
N LEU A 137 2.34 -35.40 -15.43
CA LEU A 137 2.21 -36.85 -15.28
C LEU A 137 0.92 -37.41 -15.91
N ALA A 138 -0.20 -36.70 -15.82
CA ALA A 138 -1.50 -37.14 -16.33
C ALA A 138 -1.64 -37.16 -17.87
N VAL A 139 -0.66 -36.67 -18.65
CA VAL A 139 -0.59 -36.99 -20.11
C VAL A 139 0.21 -38.26 -20.42
N HIS A 140 0.92 -38.82 -19.45
CA HIS A 140 1.55 -40.13 -19.60
C HIS A 140 0.62 -41.28 -19.16
N ASP A 141 -0.35 -41.00 -18.29
CA ASP A 141 -1.41 -41.93 -17.86
C ASP A 141 -2.71 -41.17 -17.52
N ALA A 142 -3.51 -40.91 -18.54
CA ALA A 142 -4.79 -40.21 -18.44
C ALA A 142 -5.92 -41.04 -17.82
N ASP A 143 -5.72 -42.36 -17.70
CA ASP A 143 -6.74 -43.26 -17.18
C ASP A 143 -6.70 -43.28 -15.65
N ASN A 144 -5.51 -43.20 -15.06
CA ASN A 144 -5.30 -43.40 -13.61
C ASN A 144 -4.79 -42.18 -12.83
N VAL A 145 -4.18 -41.18 -13.49
CA VAL A 145 -3.58 -40.01 -12.80
C VAL A 145 -4.45 -38.78 -13.01
N ILE A 146 -5.00 -38.23 -11.92
CA ILE A 146 -5.78 -36.99 -11.97
C ILE A 146 -4.86 -35.75 -11.90
N PHE A 147 -5.17 -34.73 -12.71
CA PHE A 147 -4.63 -33.38 -12.60
C PHE A 147 -5.27 -32.63 -11.42
N PHE A 148 -4.44 -31.96 -10.61
CA PHE A 148 -4.89 -31.12 -9.49
C PHE A 148 -5.50 -29.78 -9.98
N ALA A 149 -6.70 -29.86 -10.54
CA ALA A 149 -7.56 -28.71 -10.81
C ALA A 149 -8.24 -28.22 -9.51
N ASP A 150 -8.49 -26.92 -9.41
CA ASP A 150 -9.24 -26.32 -8.29
C ASP A 150 -10.65 -26.93 -8.23
N GLU A 151 -11.31 -27.05 -9.39
CA GLU A 151 -12.64 -27.62 -9.55
C GLU A 151 -12.73 -29.08 -9.07
N ALA A 152 -11.75 -29.90 -9.45
CA ALA A 152 -11.69 -31.31 -9.04
C ALA A 152 -11.51 -31.44 -7.51
N PHE A 153 -10.64 -30.60 -6.92
CA PHE A 153 -10.44 -30.59 -5.48
C PHE A 153 -11.66 -30.11 -4.70
N HIS A 154 -12.28 -29.00 -5.12
CA HIS A 154 -13.49 -28.49 -4.48
C HIS A 154 -14.64 -29.50 -4.52
N TRP A 155 -14.85 -30.18 -5.65
CA TRP A 155 -15.90 -31.19 -5.78
C TRP A 155 -15.62 -32.46 -4.96
N LEU A 156 -14.44 -33.09 -5.15
CA LEU A 156 -14.12 -34.41 -4.59
C LEU A 156 -13.71 -34.36 -3.10
N CYS A 157 -13.08 -33.28 -2.66
CA CYS A 157 -12.51 -33.16 -1.31
C CYS A 157 -13.26 -32.17 -0.41
N CYS A 158 -13.97 -31.18 -0.98
CA CYS A 158 -14.64 -30.12 -0.23
C CYS A 158 -16.18 -30.09 -0.41
N GLY A 159 -16.77 -31.11 -1.04
CA GLY A 159 -18.23 -31.22 -1.22
C GLY A 159 -18.84 -30.10 -2.05
N GLY A 160 -18.07 -29.51 -2.98
CA GLY A 160 -18.45 -28.35 -3.79
C GLY A 160 -18.15 -26.99 -3.16
N SER A 161 -17.66 -26.94 -1.91
CA SER A 161 -17.30 -25.67 -1.26
C SER A 161 -15.99 -25.10 -1.80
N LYS A 162 -15.98 -23.80 -2.12
CA LYS A 162 -14.83 -23.07 -2.71
C LYS A 162 -13.85 -22.57 -1.65
N GLY A 163 -13.45 -23.43 -0.72
CA GLY A 163 -12.47 -23.14 0.32
C GLY A 163 -11.03 -22.94 -0.20
N PRO A 164 -10.10 -22.46 0.64
CA PRO A 164 -8.70 -22.27 0.26
C PRO A 164 -8.00 -23.61 -0.02
N ILE A 165 -7.16 -23.63 -1.07
CA ILE A 165 -6.35 -24.79 -1.47
C ILE A 165 -4.87 -24.43 -1.25
N LYS A 166 -4.11 -25.29 -0.56
CA LYS A 166 -2.68 -25.06 -0.25
C LYS A 166 -1.73 -25.59 -1.33
N TYR A 167 -2.25 -26.37 -2.29
CA TYR A 167 -1.54 -26.94 -3.44
C TYR A 167 -0.36 -27.85 -3.07
N ASN A 168 -0.46 -28.52 -1.91
CA ASN A 168 0.59 -29.41 -1.41
C ASN A 168 0.35 -30.88 -1.78
N GLN A 169 1.35 -31.72 -1.55
CA GLN A 169 1.32 -33.14 -1.90
C GLN A 169 0.28 -33.95 -1.10
N LYS A 170 -0.06 -33.54 0.14
CA LYS A 170 -1.08 -34.19 0.98
C LYS A 170 -2.49 -33.96 0.43
N GLU A 171 -2.78 -32.74 -0.01
CA GLU A 171 -4.04 -32.41 -0.68
C GLU A 171 -4.14 -33.14 -2.02
N TYR A 172 -3.04 -33.24 -2.77
CA TYR A 172 -3.01 -34.04 -3.99
C TYR A 172 -3.28 -35.53 -3.73
N ALA A 173 -2.67 -36.11 -2.70
CA ALA A 173 -2.91 -37.51 -2.34
C ALA A 173 -4.38 -37.78 -2.02
N ALA A 174 -5.03 -36.90 -1.25
CA ALA A 174 -6.46 -36.99 -0.95
C ALA A 174 -7.34 -36.87 -2.22
N LEU A 175 -6.99 -35.96 -3.13
CA LEU A 175 -7.66 -35.83 -4.43
C LEU A 175 -7.52 -37.09 -5.29
N ASN A 176 -6.31 -37.64 -5.36
CA ASN A 176 -6.02 -38.83 -6.15
C ASN A 176 -6.74 -40.07 -5.59
N GLU A 177 -6.76 -40.25 -4.27
CA GLU A 177 -7.53 -41.30 -3.61
C GLU A 177 -9.04 -41.18 -3.91
N LYS A 178 -9.63 -39.99 -3.70
CA LYS A 178 -11.05 -39.74 -3.99
C LYS A 178 -11.40 -39.93 -5.47
N SER A 179 -10.53 -39.49 -6.38
CA SER A 179 -10.68 -39.72 -7.82
C SER A 179 -10.67 -41.21 -8.15
N GLN A 180 -9.69 -41.99 -7.65
CA GLN A 180 -9.60 -43.43 -7.90
C GLN A 180 -10.82 -44.21 -7.36
N VAL A 181 -11.36 -43.81 -6.21
CA VAL A 181 -12.59 -44.39 -5.67
C VAL A 181 -13.79 -44.12 -6.58
N LEU A 182 -13.96 -42.88 -7.07
CA LEU A 182 -15.04 -42.51 -7.98
C LEU A 182 -14.91 -43.20 -9.35
N ALA A 183 -13.72 -43.12 -9.95
CA ALA A 183 -13.37 -43.72 -11.24
C ALA A 183 -13.67 -45.23 -11.24
N LYS A 184 -13.23 -45.94 -10.19
CA LYS A 184 -13.50 -47.37 -10.01
C LYS A 184 -14.98 -47.69 -9.78
N ARG A 185 -15.74 -46.83 -9.10
CA ARG A 185 -17.17 -47.03 -8.85
C ARG A 185 -18.00 -46.92 -10.14
N LEU A 186 -17.68 -45.95 -10.99
CA LEU A 186 -18.44 -45.65 -12.21
C LEU A 186 -17.86 -46.29 -13.47
N GLY A 187 -16.63 -46.82 -13.44
CA GLY A 187 -15.96 -47.41 -14.61
C GLY A 187 -15.44 -46.37 -15.61
N VAL A 188 -15.05 -45.20 -15.12
CA VAL A 188 -14.63 -44.02 -15.92
C VAL A 188 -13.15 -43.67 -15.70
N LYS A 189 -12.57 -42.85 -16.58
CA LYS A 189 -11.15 -42.45 -16.50
C LYS A 189 -10.93 -41.25 -15.60
N ALA A 190 -9.70 -41.07 -15.09
CA ALA A 190 -9.33 -39.87 -14.33
C ALA A 190 -9.62 -38.56 -15.10
N VAL A 191 -9.32 -38.51 -16.41
CA VAL A 191 -9.66 -37.33 -17.25
C VAL A 191 -11.16 -37.07 -17.41
N ASP A 192 -12.02 -38.08 -17.29
CA ASP A 192 -13.47 -37.87 -17.33
C ASP A 192 -13.95 -37.23 -16.02
N VAL A 193 -13.34 -37.61 -14.89
CA VAL A 193 -13.58 -37.00 -13.57
C VAL A 193 -13.15 -35.52 -13.57
N GLU A 194 -12.01 -35.18 -14.18
CA GLU A 194 -11.56 -33.78 -14.36
C GLU A 194 -12.60 -32.94 -15.12
N ARG A 195 -13.13 -33.49 -16.22
CA ARG A 195 -14.11 -32.84 -17.09
C ARG A 195 -15.46 -32.63 -16.40
N VAL A 196 -15.98 -33.65 -15.72
CA VAL A 196 -17.23 -33.53 -14.95
C VAL A 196 -17.08 -32.51 -13.82
N ALA A 197 -15.97 -32.52 -13.08
CA ALA A 197 -15.70 -31.52 -12.05
C ALA A 197 -15.69 -30.09 -12.61
N PHE A 198 -15.05 -29.87 -13.76
CA PHE A 198 -15.00 -28.58 -14.42
C PHE A 198 -16.40 -28.05 -14.79
N VAL A 199 -17.26 -28.91 -15.36
CA VAL A 199 -18.65 -28.56 -15.68
C VAL A 199 -19.45 -28.24 -14.41
N LEU A 200 -19.38 -29.12 -13.40
CA LEU A 200 -20.12 -28.95 -12.14
C LEU A 200 -19.78 -27.64 -11.43
N MET A 201 -18.49 -27.30 -11.33
CA MET A 201 -18.02 -26.14 -10.58
C MET A 201 -18.15 -24.81 -11.33
N ARG A 202 -18.54 -24.84 -12.62
CA ARG A 202 -18.70 -23.67 -13.51
C ARG A 202 -20.11 -23.51 -14.12
N GLN A 203 -21.09 -24.28 -13.67
CA GLN A 203 -22.49 -24.03 -13.98
C GLN A 203 -22.92 -22.60 -13.60
N GLY A 204 -23.80 -22.00 -14.42
CA GLY A 204 -24.24 -20.59 -14.31
C GLY A 204 -23.59 -19.63 -15.31
N ILE A 205 -22.61 -20.06 -16.11
CA ILE A 205 -22.04 -19.27 -17.23
C ILE A 205 -22.92 -19.34 -18.49
N GLU A 206 -23.56 -20.48 -18.74
CA GLU A 206 -24.41 -20.69 -19.93
C GLU A 206 -25.69 -19.84 -19.89
N GLU A 207 -26.39 -19.78 -18.75
CA GLU A 207 -27.63 -19.01 -18.58
C GLU A 207 -27.43 -17.49 -18.75
N LYS A 208 -26.26 -16.96 -18.37
CA LYS A 208 -25.97 -15.52 -18.49
C LYS A 208 -25.66 -15.07 -19.92
N ASN A 209 -25.16 -15.98 -20.78
CA ASN A 209 -24.72 -15.63 -22.13
C ASN A 209 -25.83 -15.73 -23.19
N VAL A 210 -26.89 -16.53 -22.97
CA VAL A 210 -28.06 -16.55 -23.86
C VAL A 210 -28.86 -15.24 -23.81
N ALA A 211 -28.84 -14.54 -22.67
CA ALA A 211 -29.49 -13.24 -22.49
C ALA A 211 -28.77 -12.06 -23.17
N ALA A 212 -27.58 -12.28 -23.75
CA ALA A 212 -26.69 -11.23 -24.26
C ALA A 212 -26.45 -11.29 -25.79
N ALA A 213 -27.29 -12.00 -26.56
CA ALA A 213 -27.20 -12.04 -28.02
C ALA A 213 -27.85 -10.79 -28.66
N PRO A 214 -27.11 -9.97 -29.45
CA PRO A 214 -27.68 -8.80 -30.10
C PRO A 214 -28.41 -9.16 -31.40
N THR A 215 -29.73 -9.02 -31.43
CA THR A 215 -30.53 -9.04 -32.66
C THR A 215 -30.35 -7.75 -33.47
N ALA A 216 -29.41 -7.74 -34.41
CA ALA A 216 -29.41 -6.78 -35.53
C ALA A 216 -28.53 -7.26 -36.71
N ALA A 217 -29.09 -8.10 -37.58
CA ALA A 217 -28.48 -8.35 -38.88
C ALA A 217 -28.78 -7.19 -39.84
N SER A 218 -27.75 -6.59 -40.44
CA SER A 218 -27.87 -5.90 -41.74
C SER A 218 -26.52 -5.84 -42.44
N GLN A 219 -26.51 -6.36 -43.66
CA GLN A 219 -25.34 -6.45 -44.54
C GLN A 219 -24.94 -5.05 -45.04
N LYS A 220 -23.64 -4.84 -45.28
CA LYS A 220 -23.15 -3.75 -46.14
C LYS A 220 -22.42 -4.33 -47.33
N THR A 221 -23.07 -4.26 -48.49
CA THR A 221 -22.50 -4.54 -49.79
C THR A 221 -21.95 -3.24 -50.39
N GLU A 222 -20.85 -3.33 -51.15
CA GLU A 222 -20.30 -2.20 -51.91
C GLU A 222 -21.21 -1.84 -53.10
N THR A 223 -21.33 -0.56 -53.48
CA THR A 223 -20.87 -0.04 -54.80
C THR A 223 -21.10 1.46 -55.06
N ARG A 224 -20.38 1.92 -56.09
CA ARG A 224 -20.13 3.26 -56.65
C ARG A 224 -21.32 4.16 -57.05
N SER A 225 -21.14 5.46 -56.78
CA SER A 225 -21.35 6.67 -57.62
C SER A 225 -22.54 6.84 -58.59
N SER A 226 -23.20 7.99 -58.49
CA SER A 226 -23.54 8.89 -59.62
C SER A 226 -23.76 10.34 -59.11
N ALA A 227 -23.77 11.33 -60.00
CA ALA A 227 -23.53 12.74 -59.66
C ALA A 227 -24.70 13.73 -59.97
N GLU A 228 -24.46 15.00 -59.63
CA GLU A 228 -24.70 16.21 -60.45
C GLU A 228 -25.80 17.24 -60.06
N GLY A 229 -25.52 18.53 -60.33
CA GLY A 229 -26.38 19.73 -60.13
C GLY A 229 -25.98 20.64 -58.95
N ALA A 230 -24.94 21.50 -59.01
CA ALA A 230 -24.88 22.84 -59.66
C ALA A 230 -25.79 23.90 -58.98
N ASN A 231 -25.46 25.18 -58.73
CA ASN A 231 -24.31 26.07 -59.04
C ASN A 231 -24.36 27.26 -58.01
N ILE A 232 -23.28 27.98 -57.63
CA ILE A 232 -22.83 29.29 -58.20
C ILE A 232 -21.54 29.73 -57.45
N LYS A 233 -20.56 30.32 -58.18
CA LYS A 233 -19.38 31.04 -57.65
C LYS A 233 -19.61 32.56 -57.68
N ALA A 234 -19.07 33.34 -56.73
CA ALA A 234 -17.89 34.25 -56.86
C ALA A 234 -17.98 35.35 -55.75
N LYS A 235 -16.97 36.17 -55.36
CA LYS A 235 -15.51 36.33 -55.66
C LYS A 235 -14.81 36.85 -54.35
N PRO A 236 -13.59 37.47 -54.26
CA PRO A 236 -12.72 37.27 -53.08
C PRO A 236 -12.18 38.53 -52.35
N LEU A 237 -11.33 38.25 -51.35
CA LEU A 237 -10.44 39.11 -50.53
C LEU A 237 -9.75 40.30 -51.23
N PRO A 238 -9.31 41.29 -50.42
CA PRO A 238 -7.94 41.82 -50.52
C PRO A 238 -7.16 41.75 -49.18
N ALA A 239 -5.85 42.05 -49.21
CA ALA A 239 -4.92 41.73 -48.13
C ALA A 239 -3.92 42.84 -47.78
N LYS A 240 -3.41 42.78 -46.53
CA LYS A 240 -2.11 43.28 -45.99
C LYS A 240 -1.74 44.77 -46.09
N ARG A 241 -1.38 45.34 -44.92
CA ARG A 241 -0.03 45.93 -44.73
C ARG A 241 0.44 45.86 -43.25
N LYS A 242 1.77 45.88 -43.10
CA LYS A 242 2.62 45.77 -41.87
C LYS A 242 2.63 47.09 -41.07
N ALA A 243 3.25 47.24 -39.89
CA ALA A 243 3.54 46.42 -38.69
C ALA A 243 4.43 47.28 -37.76
N SER A 244 4.24 47.28 -36.43
CA SER A 244 5.26 47.75 -35.48
C SER A 244 5.04 47.18 -34.07
N THR A 245 6.13 46.63 -33.53
CA THR A 245 6.29 45.85 -32.30
C THR A 245 5.87 46.55 -31.00
N ILE A 246 5.11 45.85 -30.15
CA ILE A 246 5.31 45.83 -28.69
C ILE A 246 5.17 44.38 -28.25
N SER A 247 6.25 43.78 -27.78
CA SER A 247 6.26 42.42 -27.21
C SER A 247 5.91 42.50 -25.74
N LEU A 248 4.67 42.17 -25.38
CA LEU A 248 4.34 41.76 -24.02
C LEU A 248 4.66 40.27 -23.90
N GLU A 249 5.84 39.95 -23.37
CA GLU A 249 6.16 38.59 -22.94
C GLU A 249 5.26 38.23 -21.75
N LEU A 250 4.16 37.54 -22.07
CA LEU A 250 3.45 36.73 -21.08
C LEU A 250 4.35 35.55 -20.74
N THR A 251 5.12 35.71 -19.66
CA THR A 251 5.86 34.60 -19.06
C THR A 251 4.88 33.47 -18.70
N PRO A 252 5.18 32.21 -19.03
CA PRO A 252 4.41 31.09 -18.51
C PRO A 252 4.52 31.08 -16.98
N PRO A 253 3.47 30.65 -16.24
CA PRO A 253 3.56 30.54 -14.79
C PRO A 253 4.70 29.59 -14.39
N PRO A 254 5.45 29.89 -13.31
CA PRO A 254 6.58 29.08 -12.90
C PRO A 254 6.18 27.64 -12.57
N SER A 255 7.12 26.71 -12.74
CA SER A 255 6.88 25.28 -12.48
C SER A 255 6.67 25.00 -10.99
N ARG A 256 5.83 24.01 -10.67
CA ARG A 256 5.36 23.59 -9.33
C ARG A 256 6.43 23.05 -8.35
N LYS A 257 7.69 23.52 -8.42
CA LYS A 257 8.77 23.12 -7.50
C LYS A 257 9.24 24.24 -6.57
N ASP A 258 8.95 25.50 -6.89
CA ASP A 258 9.26 26.63 -6.00
C ASP A 258 8.32 26.69 -4.77
N GLU A 259 7.17 26.03 -4.83
CA GLU A 259 6.16 25.98 -3.75
C GLU A 259 6.59 25.18 -2.49
N MET A 260 7.67 24.39 -2.57
CA MET A 260 8.17 23.60 -1.43
C MET A 260 9.24 24.35 -0.61
N GLN A 261 9.61 25.57 -1.00
CA GLN A 261 10.51 26.40 -0.21
C GLN A 261 9.74 27.08 0.92
N SER A 262 10.12 26.73 2.16
CA SER A 262 9.73 27.46 3.36
C SER A 262 10.29 28.89 3.28
N LEU A 263 9.48 29.81 2.78
CA LEU A 263 9.69 31.24 2.98
C LEU A 263 9.57 31.51 4.49
N SER A 264 10.70 31.52 5.18
CA SER A 264 10.78 31.87 6.62
C SER A 264 10.44 33.36 6.77
N TYR A 265 9.16 33.67 6.98
CA TYR A 265 8.72 35.06 7.11
C TYR A 265 9.16 35.63 8.46
N SER A 266 9.79 36.81 8.42
CA SER A 266 10.20 37.54 9.64
C SER A 266 9.02 38.12 10.42
N GLU A 267 7.86 38.29 9.77
CA GLU A 267 6.64 38.82 10.38
C GLU A 267 5.43 37.91 10.11
N PRO A 268 4.44 37.83 11.01
CA PRO A 268 3.24 37.03 10.80
C PRO A 268 2.38 37.54 9.63
N ILE A 269 1.99 36.64 8.74
CA ILE A 269 1.11 36.96 7.60
C ILE A 269 -0.34 37.19 8.05
N GLN A 270 -0.95 38.27 7.56
CA GLN A 270 -2.39 38.50 7.68
C GLN A 270 -3.17 37.65 6.66
N LEU A 271 -4.11 36.83 7.15
CA LEU A 271 -5.01 36.07 6.29
C LEU A 271 -6.28 36.87 5.96
N THR A 272 -7.18 36.27 5.18
CA THR A 272 -8.48 36.89 4.85
C THR A 272 -9.38 37.08 6.09
N ARG A 273 -10.32 38.04 6.03
CA ARG A 273 -11.23 38.42 7.14
C ARG A 273 -12.03 37.27 7.77
N ARG A 274 -12.23 36.15 7.07
CA ARG A 274 -12.89 34.98 7.68
C ARG A 274 -12.12 34.42 8.88
N PHE A 275 -10.79 34.55 8.90
CA PHE A 275 -9.96 34.06 10.00
C PHE A 275 -10.03 34.95 11.25
N SER A 276 -10.28 36.25 11.14
CA SER A 276 -10.59 37.07 12.32
C SER A 276 -11.97 36.73 12.88
N ILE A 277 -12.96 36.46 12.03
CA ILE A 277 -14.29 35.99 12.46
C ILE A 277 -14.18 34.62 13.15
N LEU A 278 -13.40 33.69 12.59
CA LEU A 278 -13.11 32.39 13.20
C LEU A 278 -12.48 32.55 14.59
N LYS A 279 -11.43 33.36 14.71
CA LYS A 279 -10.77 33.63 15.98
C LYS A 279 -11.70 34.27 16.99
N GLN A 280 -12.53 35.24 16.57
CA GLN A 280 -13.52 35.85 17.45
C GLN A 280 -14.53 34.81 17.96
N GLY A 281 -15.02 33.90 17.11
CA GLY A 281 -15.90 32.81 17.52
C GLY A 281 -15.23 31.80 18.47
N LEU A 282 -13.94 31.53 18.30
CA LEU A 282 -13.16 30.68 19.20
C LEU A 282 -12.90 31.32 20.57
N VAL A 283 -12.95 32.65 20.69
CA VAL A 283 -12.69 33.39 21.93
C VAL A 283 -13.95 33.76 22.71
N THR A 284 -15.02 34.15 22.00
CA THR A 284 -16.21 34.80 22.57
C THR A 284 -16.81 34.00 23.74
N GLY A 285 -16.94 34.63 24.91
CA GLY A 285 -17.50 34.04 26.12
C GLY A 285 -16.55 33.12 26.90
N LYS A 286 -15.27 33.05 26.50
CA LYS A 286 -14.21 32.22 27.11
C LYS A 286 -12.93 33.02 27.40
N GLU A 287 -13.01 34.35 27.34
CA GLU A 287 -11.87 35.27 27.39
C GLU A 287 -11.00 35.05 28.64
N GLN A 288 -11.65 35.06 29.82
CA GLN A 288 -11.00 34.81 31.10
C GLN A 288 -10.40 33.40 31.20
N ALA A 289 -11.12 32.38 30.71
CA ALA A 289 -10.66 31.00 30.76
C ALA A 289 -9.41 30.79 29.89
N LEU A 290 -9.42 31.34 28.67
CA LEU A 290 -8.28 31.30 27.76
C LEU A 290 -7.08 32.05 28.33
N ALA A 291 -7.25 33.28 28.81
CA ALA A 291 -6.17 34.07 29.41
C ALA A 291 -5.53 33.37 30.62
N SER A 292 -6.36 32.88 31.55
CA SER A 292 -5.87 32.09 32.70
C SER A 292 -5.23 30.77 32.27
N SER A 293 -5.61 30.18 31.14
CA SER A 293 -4.99 28.95 30.63
C SER A 293 -3.61 29.18 30.01
N TRP A 294 -3.44 30.32 29.34
CA TRP A 294 -2.19 30.74 28.71
C TRP A 294 -1.09 30.97 29.74
N GLU A 295 -1.41 31.63 30.86
CA GLU A 295 -0.46 31.83 31.97
C GLU A 295 0.02 30.51 32.59
N ARG A 296 -0.91 29.58 32.83
CA ARG A 296 -0.57 28.22 33.31
C ARG A 296 0.27 27.45 32.29
N LEU A 297 -0.05 27.61 31.00
CA LEU A 297 0.68 26.98 29.90
C LEU A 297 2.11 27.50 29.80
N LEU A 298 2.33 28.82 29.75
CA LEU A 298 3.66 29.42 29.62
C LEU A 298 4.58 29.01 30.76
N LYS A 299 4.06 29.00 32.01
CA LYS A 299 4.82 28.51 33.16
C LYS A 299 5.23 27.04 33.00
N SER A 300 4.26 26.15 32.74
CA SER A 300 4.55 24.72 32.62
C SER A 300 5.40 24.37 31.39
N LEU A 301 5.27 25.14 30.30
CA LEU A 301 6.09 25.04 29.09
C LEU A 301 7.55 25.40 29.41
N SER A 302 7.80 26.46 30.17
CA SER A 302 9.15 26.85 30.60
C SER A 302 9.82 25.75 31.44
N ASP A 303 9.10 25.15 32.38
CA ASP A 303 9.61 24.07 33.23
C ASP A 303 9.98 22.81 32.41
N GLU A 304 9.14 22.44 31.44
CA GLU A 304 9.40 21.32 30.52
C GLU A 304 10.54 21.63 29.51
N ILE A 305 10.69 22.87 29.04
CA ILE A 305 11.83 23.28 28.20
C ILE A 305 13.14 23.21 29.00
N SER A 306 13.15 23.66 30.26
CA SER A 306 14.32 23.54 31.13
C SER A 306 14.71 22.07 31.34
N THR A 307 13.72 21.19 31.46
CA THR A 307 13.93 19.73 31.50
C THR A 307 14.55 19.22 30.18
N ILE A 308 14.00 19.59 29.03
CA ILE A 308 14.52 19.18 27.71
C ILE A 308 15.95 19.65 27.49
N SER A 309 16.25 20.92 27.78
CA SER A 309 17.59 21.49 27.67
C SER A 309 18.60 20.74 28.54
N SER A 310 18.19 20.32 29.75
CA SER A 310 19.04 19.59 30.71
C SER A 310 19.36 18.15 30.28
N PHE A 311 18.41 17.45 29.65
CA PHE A 311 18.60 16.04 29.23
C PHE A 311 19.09 15.89 27.78
N GLY A 312 18.80 16.87 26.91
CA GLY A 312 19.07 16.79 25.48
C GLY A 312 18.49 15.53 24.83
N SER A 313 19.27 14.90 23.95
CA SER A 313 18.88 13.69 23.23
C SER A 313 18.55 12.48 24.12
N GLN A 314 19.05 12.45 25.37
CA GLN A 314 18.79 11.36 26.33
C GLN A 314 17.32 11.30 26.78
N ILE A 315 16.55 12.37 26.56
CA ILE A 315 15.12 12.40 26.90
C ILE A 315 14.27 11.53 25.96
N VAL A 316 14.81 11.10 24.81
CA VAL A 316 14.10 10.27 23.83
C VAL A 316 14.05 8.82 24.32
N PRO A 317 12.86 8.30 24.69
CA PRO A 317 12.71 6.93 25.17
C PRO A 317 13.14 5.92 24.10
N THR A 318 13.88 4.91 24.55
CA THR A 318 14.44 3.86 23.69
C THR A 318 14.11 2.49 24.28
N ILE A 319 13.73 1.52 23.44
CA ILE A 319 13.53 0.11 23.80
C ILE A 319 14.17 -0.78 22.73
N ASN A 320 14.64 -1.97 23.08
CA ASN A 320 15.05 -2.97 22.08
C ASN A 320 13.81 -3.73 21.58
N PHE A 321 13.74 -4.07 20.30
CA PHE A 321 12.64 -4.86 19.74
C PHE A 321 12.44 -6.19 20.49
N ALA A 322 13.51 -6.84 20.97
CA ALA A 322 13.43 -8.06 21.77
C ALA A 322 12.79 -7.88 23.16
N ASP A 323 12.57 -6.63 23.61
CA ASP A 323 12.01 -6.30 24.92
C ASP A 323 10.54 -5.85 24.87
N ILE A 324 9.92 -5.70 23.70
CA ILE A 324 8.54 -5.14 23.57
C ILE A 324 7.46 -5.96 24.31
N ASN A 325 7.74 -7.25 24.54
CA ASN A 325 6.86 -8.16 25.26
C ASN A 325 7.19 -8.26 26.78
N LYS A 326 8.11 -7.44 27.31
CA LYS A 326 8.51 -7.46 28.74
C LYS A 326 7.74 -6.37 29.51
N PRO A 327 6.73 -6.70 30.33
CA PRO A 327 5.76 -5.70 30.81
C PRO A 327 6.36 -4.48 31.51
N VAL A 328 7.36 -4.68 32.38
CA VAL A 328 8.01 -3.59 33.14
C VAL A 328 8.80 -2.64 32.22
N VAL A 329 9.51 -3.20 31.23
CA VAL A 329 10.29 -2.41 30.25
C VAL A 329 9.33 -1.65 29.33
N THR A 330 8.31 -2.34 28.83
CA THR A 330 7.24 -1.77 27.98
C THR A 330 6.46 -0.66 28.69
N GLN A 331 6.12 -0.80 29.97
CA GLN A 331 5.43 0.26 30.71
C GLN A 331 6.29 1.53 30.83
N ARG A 332 7.57 1.40 31.19
CA ARG A 332 8.50 2.55 31.25
C ARG A 332 8.67 3.22 29.89
N PHE A 333 8.81 2.43 28.82
CA PHE A 333 8.87 2.94 27.45
C PHE A 333 7.59 3.67 27.04
N LYS A 334 6.42 3.04 27.25
CA LYS A 334 5.11 3.62 26.91
C LYS A 334 4.85 4.91 27.69
N GLN A 335 5.25 5.01 28.96
CA GLN A 335 5.18 6.25 29.74
C GLN A 335 6.06 7.36 29.12
N GLY A 336 7.32 7.05 28.79
CA GLY A 336 8.23 7.99 28.14
C GLY A 336 7.70 8.47 26.79
N LEU A 337 7.23 7.55 25.94
CA LEU A 337 6.64 7.88 24.63
C LEU A 337 5.38 8.74 24.80
N ARG A 338 4.52 8.44 25.77
CA ARG A 338 3.31 9.24 26.05
C ARG A 338 3.63 10.67 26.46
N GLN A 339 4.72 10.87 27.22
CA GLN A 339 5.17 12.20 27.64
C GLN A 339 5.88 12.97 26.52
N ARG A 340 6.75 12.30 25.76
CA ARG A 340 7.69 12.96 24.83
C ARG A 340 7.25 12.97 23.37
N GLY A 341 6.28 12.13 22.99
CA GLY A 341 5.75 12.08 21.62
C GLY A 341 6.72 11.55 20.58
N VAL A 342 7.89 11.04 20.97
CA VAL A 342 8.93 10.49 20.11
C VAL A 342 9.58 9.30 20.79
N ALA A 343 10.02 8.29 20.04
CA ALA A 343 10.74 7.14 20.56
C ALA A 343 11.59 6.44 19.49
N ILE A 344 12.57 5.65 19.93
CA ILE A 344 13.32 4.73 19.07
C ILE A 344 13.10 3.28 19.55
N ILE A 345 12.67 2.42 18.64
CA ILE A 345 12.65 0.96 18.82
C ILE A 345 13.90 0.41 18.11
N ARG A 346 14.84 -0.13 18.88
CA ARG A 346 16.16 -0.55 18.38
C ARG A 346 16.13 -1.96 17.81
N ASN A 347 16.88 -2.20 16.73
CA ASN A 347 17.01 -3.52 16.09
C ASN A 347 15.65 -4.15 15.71
N VAL A 348 14.72 -3.38 15.15
CA VAL A 348 13.44 -3.90 14.62
C VAL A 348 13.73 -4.85 13.46
N ILE A 349 14.54 -4.41 12.51
CA ILE A 349 15.14 -5.30 11.50
C ILE A 349 16.56 -5.66 11.96
N PRO A 350 17.03 -6.91 11.77
CA PRO A 350 18.41 -7.27 12.07
C PRO A 350 19.40 -6.39 11.30
N ARG A 351 20.48 -5.94 11.95
CA ARG A 351 21.44 -4.97 11.38
C ARG A 351 21.89 -5.33 9.95
N ASN A 352 22.28 -6.59 9.73
CA ASN A 352 22.76 -7.04 8.42
C ASN A 352 21.65 -6.93 7.37
N THR A 353 20.44 -7.39 7.67
CA THR A 353 19.28 -7.25 6.79
C THR A 353 18.98 -5.79 6.45
N ALA A 354 19.16 -4.86 7.39
CA ALA A 354 19.00 -3.43 7.09
C ALA A 354 20.11 -2.85 6.19
N VAL A 355 21.32 -3.42 6.24
CA VAL A 355 22.42 -3.10 5.29
C VAL A 355 22.14 -3.73 3.93
N ASP A 356 21.68 -4.98 3.86
CA ASP A 356 21.28 -5.64 2.60
C ASP A 356 20.16 -4.83 1.90
N LEU A 357 19.20 -4.29 2.67
CA LEU A 357 18.17 -3.37 2.17
C LEU A 357 18.72 -2.00 1.72
N PHE A 358 19.85 -1.55 2.27
CA PHE A 358 20.52 -0.32 1.85
C PHE A 358 21.26 -0.51 0.52
N GLU A 359 21.91 -1.66 0.35
CA GLU A 359 22.59 -2.05 -0.89
C GLU A 359 21.56 -2.27 -2.00
N GLU A 360 20.52 -3.07 -1.77
CA GLU A 360 19.43 -3.30 -2.74
C GLU A 360 18.68 -2.01 -3.14
N ALA A 361 18.57 -1.02 -2.24
CA ALA A 361 18.01 0.27 -2.57
C ALA A 361 18.91 1.10 -3.50
N GLN A 362 20.24 1.00 -3.36
CA GLN A 362 21.19 1.65 -4.26
C GLN A 362 21.23 0.96 -5.62
N ASP A 363 21.32 -0.38 -5.63
CA ASP A 363 21.30 -1.17 -6.87
C ASP A 363 20.04 -0.87 -7.70
N TYR A 364 18.86 -0.82 -7.08
CA TYR A 364 17.60 -0.50 -7.78
C TYR A 364 17.56 0.92 -8.35
N LEU A 365 18.21 1.90 -7.69
CA LEU A 365 18.33 3.28 -8.20
C LEU A 365 19.31 3.33 -9.39
N ASP A 366 20.44 2.62 -9.28
CA ASP A 366 21.51 2.64 -10.28
C ASP A 366 21.15 1.82 -11.53
N GLU A 367 20.46 0.68 -11.38
CA GLU A 367 19.89 -0.10 -12.51
C GLU A 367 18.85 0.69 -13.32
N ASN A 368 18.18 1.67 -12.70
CA ASN A 368 17.14 2.49 -13.31
C ASN A 368 17.60 3.94 -13.56
N GLU A 369 18.90 4.20 -13.52
CA GLU A 369 19.48 5.51 -13.80
C GLU A 369 19.05 6.01 -15.20
N GLY A 370 18.63 7.28 -15.29
CA GLY A 370 18.13 7.88 -16.52
C GLY A 370 16.67 7.57 -16.88
N MET A 371 15.99 6.64 -16.17
CA MET A 371 14.55 6.39 -16.32
C MET A 371 13.69 7.33 -15.45
N ALA A 372 14.30 7.97 -14.44
CA ALA A 372 13.68 9.02 -13.65
C ALA A 372 13.33 10.25 -14.50
N ALA A 373 12.29 11.00 -14.10
CA ALA A 373 11.99 12.28 -14.75
C ALA A 373 13.18 13.24 -14.58
N PRO A 374 13.56 14.03 -15.61
CA PRO A 374 14.76 14.88 -15.60
C PRO A 374 14.57 16.13 -14.72
N GLN A 375 14.42 15.92 -13.41
CA GLN A 375 14.02 16.93 -12.45
C GLN A 375 14.08 16.43 -10.99
N MET A 376 15.25 16.05 -10.44
CA MET A 376 15.66 16.13 -8.99
C MET A 376 17.08 15.57 -8.73
N GLN A 377 18.08 15.84 -9.59
CA GLN A 377 19.48 15.40 -9.36
C GLN A 377 20.20 16.13 -8.20
N HIS A 378 19.48 16.79 -7.29
CA HIS A 378 20.02 17.77 -6.33
C HIS A 378 19.45 17.63 -4.91
N THR A 379 18.78 16.52 -4.61
CA THR A 379 18.26 16.22 -3.26
C THR A 379 18.51 14.76 -2.92
N HIS A 380 19.07 14.47 -1.74
CA HIS A 380 19.20 13.11 -1.19
C HIS A 380 17.85 12.41 -0.90
N LEU A 381 16.73 12.94 -1.38
CA LEU A 381 15.37 12.46 -1.18
C LEU A 381 14.91 11.87 -2.51
N GLU A 382 14.74 10.56 -2.54
CA GLU A 382 14.44 9.79 -3.74
C GLU A 382 12.93 9.62 -3.89
N ASP A 383 12.35 10.14 -4.98
CA ASP A 383 10.92 10.00 -5.33
C ASP A 383 10.61 8.58 -5.88
N ILE A 384 11.07 7.53 -5.18
CA ILE A 384 10.72 6.12 -5.40
C ILE A 384 9.86 5.58 -4.25
N TYR A 385 8.98 4.62 -4.55
CA TYR A 385 7.92 4.16 -3.65
C TYR A 385 7.81 2.63 -3.62
N TRP A 386 8.14 1.95 -4.71
CA TRP A 386 7.88 0.53 -4.91
C TRP A 386 9.13 -0.34 -5.02
N GLY A 387 10.34 0.19 -4.80
CA GLY A 387 11.56 -0.60 -4.88
C GLY A 387 11.57 -1.80 -3.92
N HIS A 388 12.28 -2.87 -4.28
CA HIS A 388 12.33 -4.12 -3.49
C HIS A 388 12.58 -3.88 -2.00
N ALA A 389 13.56 -3.05 -1.67
CA ALA A 389 13.90 -2.75 -0.30
C ALA A 389 12.77 -2.02 0.46
N GLN A 390 11.98 -1.16 -0.20
CA GLN A 390 10.81 -0.50 0.41
C GLN A 390 9.66 -1.47 0.65
N ILE A 391 9.40 -2.38 -0.31
CA ILE A 391 8.41 -3.44 -0.14
C ILE A 391 8.80 -4.36 1.00
N LYS A 392 10.04 -4.86 1.02
CA LYS A 392 10.56 -5.72 2.10
C LYS A 392 10.50 -5.02 3.45
N ALA A 393 10.92 -3.76 3.56
CA ALA A 393 10.89 -3.00 4.80
C ALA A 393 9.47 -2.81 5.36
N ARG A 394 8.48 -2.50 4.50
CA ARG A 394 7.07 -2.33 4.93
C ARG A 394 6.38 -3.65 5.24
N ALA A 395 6.73 -4.71 4.51
CA ALA A 395 6.21 -6.06 4.70
C ALA A 395 6.84 -6.79 5.90
N HIS A 396 8.01 -6.35 6.38
CA HIS A 396 8.78 -7.10 7.36
C HIS A 396 7.98 -7.33 8.66
N PRO A 397 7.82 -8.60 9.12
CA PRO A 397 6.97 -8.92 10.28
C PRO A 397 7.30 -8.11 11.54
N ASN A 398 8.58 -7.88 11.84
CA ASN A 398 8.97 -7.07 13.00
C ASN A 398 8.57 -5.58 12.87
N VAL A 399 8.49 -5.02 11.66
CA VAL A 399 8.05 -3.63 11.46
C VAL A 399 6.56 -3.52 11.72
N LEU A 400 5.75 -4.44 11.18
CA LEU A 400 4.32 -4.52 11.48
C LEU A 400 4.06 -4.74 12.98
N ALA A 401 4.82 -5.63 13.63
CA ALA A 401 4.75 -5.84 15.08
C ALA A 401 5.17 -4.61 15.90
N ALA A 402 6.20 -3.88 15.48
CA ALA A 402 6.62 -2.63 16.13
C ALA A 402 5.58 -1.51 15.96
N GLN A 403 4.90 -1.45 14.81
CA GLN A 403 3.79 -0.55 14.56
C GLN A 403 2.59 -0.87 15.45
N LYS A 404 2.12 -2.13 15.48
CA LYS A 404 1.07 -2.62 16.40
C LYS A 404 1.39 -2.27 17.86
N PHE A 405 2.61 -2.59 18.31
CA PHE A 405 3.09 -2.29 19.66
C PHE A 405 3.01 -0.79 20.03
N ALA A 406 3.41 0.09 19.11
CA ALA A 406 3.39 1.53 19.30
C ALA A 406 1.96 2.10 19.22
N MET A 407 1.17 1.68 18.24
CA MET A 407 -0.21 2.15 18.05
C MET A 407 -1.11 1.78 19.23
N GLY A 408 -0.91 0.63 19.87
CA GLY A 408 -1.51 0.27 21.16
C GLY A 408 -1.08 1.12 22.38
N LEU A 409 -0.55 2.33 22.18
CA LEU A 409 -0.48 3.40 23.19
C LEU A 409 -1.65 4.39 23.06
N TRP A 410 -2.21 4.50 21.85
CA TRP A 410 -3.39 5.31 21.57
C TRP A 410 -4.62 4.69 22.22
N THR A 411 -5.56 5.54 22.60
CA THR A 411 -6.75 5.16 23.36
C THR A 411 -7.94 5.91 22.80
N SER A 412 -9.15 5.35 22.89
CA SER A 412 -10.35 6.13 22.65
C SER A 412 -11.32 6.19 23.82
N LYS A 413 -11.85 7.38 24.08
CA LYS A 413 -13.02 7.63 24.93
C LYS A 413 -14.35 7.21 24.26
N ASN A 414 -14.39 7.09 22.93
CA ASN A 414 -15.58 6.70 22.18
C ASN A 414 -15.49 5.21 21.80
N SER A 415 -16.28 4.35 22.45
CA SER A 415 -16.30 2.91 22.10
C SER A 415 -16.73 2.64 20.67
N LYS A 416 -17.46 3.55 20.00
CA LYS A 416 -17.86 3.40 18.59
C LYS A 416 -16.87 4.00 17.60
N ALA A 417 -15.65 4.34 18.03
CA ALA A 417 -14.63 4.87 17.14
C ALA A 417 -14.13 3.77 16.19
N ARG A 418 -14.35 3.95 14.88
CA ARG A 418 -13.94 2.99 13.84
C ARG A 418 -12.44 3.08 13.56
N VAL A 419 -11.65 2.59 14.51
CA VAL A 419 -10.19 2.50 14.49
C VAL A 419 -9.73 1.20 15.13
N ALA A 420 -8.90 0.43 14.43
CA ALA A 420 -8.23 -0.74 14.99
C ALA A 420 -6.73 -0.49 15.01
N THR A 421 -6.13 -0.47 16.20
CA THR A 421 -4.68 -0.24 16.40
C THR A 421 -3.83 -1.47 16.11
N ASP A 422 -4.48 -2.62 16.08
CA ASP A 422 -3.83 -3.92 16.02
C ASP A 422 -3.63 -4.44 14.59
N PHE A 423 -4.16 -3.71 13.61
CA PHE A 423 -4.06 -3.99 12.17
C PHE A 423 -3.36 -2.82 11.46
N PRO A 424 -2.02 -2.83 11.37
CA PRO A 424 -1.27 -1.80 10.66
C PRO A 424 -1.53 -1.84 9.15
N VAL A 425 -1.67 -0.66 8.54
CA VAL A 425 -1.71 -0.50 7.08
C VAL A 425 -0.48 0.24 6.58
N ALA A 426 0.02 -0.19 5.42
CA ALA A 426 1.18 0.42 4.78
C ALA A 426 0.82 1.74 4.11
N TYR A 427 1.66 2.76 4.33
CA TYR A 427 1.66 4.00 3.56
C TYR A 427 2.96 4.08 2.76
N ALA A 428 2.84 4.25 1.44
CA ALA A 428 3.94 4.32 0.51
C ALA A 428 4.47 5.75 0.44
N ASP A 429 5.68 5.92 0.95
CA ASP A 429 6.44 7.17 0.98
C ASP A 429 7.83 6.92 0.40
N ARG A 430 8.68 7.93 0.43
CA ARG A 430 9.99 8.00 -0.20
C ARG A 430 11.09 7.39 0.66
N MET A 431 12.33 7.56 0.24
CA MET A 431 13.52 7.30 1.07
C MET A 431 14.52 8.43 0.96
N ARG A 432 15.41 8.55 1.94
CA ARG A 432 16.54 9.48 1.93
C ARG A 432 17.84 8.70 1.92
N ILE A 433 18.63 8.85 0.85
CA ILE A 433 19.86 8.10 0.59
C ILE A 433 21.03 9.06 0.48
N TRP A 434 22.00 8.91 1.37
CA TRP A 434 23.23 9.70 1.35
C TRP A 434 24.34 8.93 0.61
N LYS A 435 24.46 9.14 -0.71
CA LYS A 435 25.62 8.67 -1.48
C LYS A 435 26.86 9.46 -1.02
N GLY A 436 27.89 8.75 -0.54
CA GLY A 436 28.98 9.29 0.31
C GLY A 436 29.98 10.27 -0.32
N CYS A 437 29.60 10.99 -1.37
CA CYS A 437 30.49 11.85 -2.17
C CYS A 437 29.99 13.30 -2.35
N GLU A 438 28.74 13.61 -1.98
CA GLU A 438 28.10 14.88 -2.37
C GLU A 438 27.85 15.84 -1.18
N ASN A 439 28.89 16.61 -0.83
CA ASN A 439 28.76 17.79 0.03
C ASN A 439 28.24 18.99 -0.78
N LYS A 440 26.97 18.98 -1.18
CA LYS A 440 26.27 20.19 -1.66
C LYS A 440 25.22 20.62 -0.64
N PRO A 441 25.28 21.87 -0.12
CA PRO A 441 24.30 22.32 0.85
C PRO A 441 22.91 22.35 0.21
N LEU A 442 21.92 21.78 0.90
CA LEU A 442 20.53 21.90 0.49
C LEU A 442 20.13 23.37 0.61
N SER A 443 19.54 23.94 -0.46
CA SER A 443 19.34 25.38 -0.64
C SER A 443 18.18 25.98 0.18
N SER A 444 17.91 25.47 1.38
CA SER A 444 16.91 26.02 2.29
C SER A 444 17.31 25.78 3.75
N PRO A 445 17.17 26.80 4.63
CA PRO A 445 17.43 26.64 6.05
C PRO A 445 16.43 25.65 6.69
N PRO A 446 16.82 24.94 7.76
CA PRO A 446 15.91 24.10 8.55
C PRO A 446 14.74 24.92 9.13
N SER A 447 13.57 24.86 8.52
CA SER A 447 12.34 25.39 9.12
C SER A 447 11.69 24.31 9.96
N ALA A 448 11.45 24.60 11.24
CA ALA A 448 10.71 23.69 12.11
C ALA A 448 9.22 23.78 11.78
N HIS A 449 8.55 22.64 11.68
CA HIS A 449 7.18 22.57 11.20
C HIS A 449 6.41 21.39 11.78
N ILE A 450 5.12 21.37 11.46
CA ILE A 450 4.19 20.27 11.76
C ILE A 450 3.39 19.96 10.49
N ASP A 451 3.30 18.67 10.15
CA ASP A 451 2.53 18.16 9.01
C ASP A 451 1.06 17.94 9.35
N GLY A 452 0.25 17.54 8.34
CA GLY A 452 -1.13 17.12 8.57
C GLY A 452 -2.08 18.29 8.83
N GLY A 453 -1.89 19.39 8.11
CA GLY A 453 -2.73 20.58 8.18
C GLY A 453 -2.12 21.72 8.98
N SER A 454 -2.55 22.91 8.62
CA SER A 454 -2.03 24.20 9.05
C SER A 454 -3.19 25.01 9.61
N VAL A 455 -3.84 25.86 8.80
CA VAL A 455 -5.05 26.61 9.19
C VAL A 455 -6.23 25.71 9.60
N GLU A 456 -6.29 24.49 9.07
CA GLU A 456 -7.31 23.47 9.37
C GLU A 456 -7.44 23.19 10.88
N ARG A 457 -6.38 23.46 11.67
CA ARG A 457 -6.36 23.22 13.11
C ARG A 457 -7.29 24.13 13.91
N TRP A 458 -7.65 25.30 13.37
CA TRP A 458 -8.62 26.22 13.95
C TRP A 458 -10.01 26.11 13.29
N GLU A 459 -10.11 25.53 12.10
CA GLU A 459 -11.34 25.54 11.29
C GLU A 459 -12.35 24.46 11.70
N SER A 460 -13.64 24.83 11.67
CA SER A 460 -14.77 23.94 11.98
C SER A 460 -14.85 22.72 11.07
N ASP A 461 -14.44 22.85 9.81
CA ASP A 461 -14.45 21.75 8.83
C ASP A 461 -13.14 20.94 8.78
N GLY A 462 -12.09 21.45 9.46
CA GLY A 462 -10.81 20.79 9.59
C GLY A 462 -10.75 19.91 10.84
N TYR A 463 -9.91 20.29 11.80
CA TYR A 463 -9.80 19.61 13.10
C TYR A 463 -10.98 19.90 14.04
N GLY A 464 -11.71 21.00 13.83
CA GLY A 464 -12.91 21.33 14.60
C GLY A 464 -14.03 20.30 14.42
N ARG A 465 -14.11 19.66 13.25
CA ARG A 465 -15.13 18.66 12.90
C ARG A 465 -15.14 17.45 13.83
N ALA A 466 -13.97 17.09 14.35
CA ALA A 466 -13.79 15.97 15.27
C ALA A 466 -13.48 16.42 16.71
N GLY A 467 -13.52 17.72 17.01
CA GLY A 467 -13.27 18.27 18.35
C GLY A 467 -11.83 18.14 18.87
N THR A 468 -10.86 17.82 18.02
CA THR A 468 -9.47 17.44 18.39
C THR A 468 -8.80 18.34 19.41
N TYR A 469 -9.00 19.66 19.29
CA TYR A 469 -8.39 20.68 20.13
C TYR A 469 -9.40 21.43 21.00
N GLN A 470 -10.59 20.85 21.20
CA GLN A 470 -11.69 21.51 21.92
C GLN A 470 -11.31 21.88 23.35
N ASP A 471 -10.64 20.98 24.09
CA ASP A 471 -10.17 21.25 25.46
C ASP A 471 -9.23 22.47 25.54
N ILE A 472 -8.34 22.62 24.54
CA ILE A 472 -7.42 23.77 24.42
C ILE A 472 -8.20 25.05 24.19
N PHE A 473 -9.12 25.06 23.21
CA PHE A 473 -9.98 26.21 22.92
C PHE A 473 -11.08 26.46 23.96
N GLN A 474 -11.16 25.66 25.03
CA GLN A 474 -11.97 25.90 26.23
C GLN A 474 -11.13 26.44 27.42
N GLY A 475 -9.82 26.57 27.29
CA GLY A 475 -8.92 27.00 28.37
C GLY A 475 -8.51 25.88 29.35
N ASN A 476 -8.69 24.62 28.93
CA ASN A 476 -8.43 23.41 29.71
C ASN A 476 -7.38 22.52 29.01
N TRP A 477 -6.30 23.10 28.51
CA TRP A 477 -5.25 22.37 27.76
C TRP A 477 -4.61 21.22 28.57
N GLU A 478 -4.71 21.25 29.90
CA GLU A 478 -4.27 20.17 30.77
C GLU A 478 -5.04 18.86 30.53
N ASN A 479 -6.32 18.96 30.14
CA ASN A 479 -7.20 17.83 29.81
C ASN A 479 -7.00 17.30 28.39
N TYR A 480 -6.41 18.10 27.49
CA TYR A 480 -6.13 17.67 26.13
C TYR A 480 -5.18 16.47 26.14
N ASN A 481 -5.66 15.36 25.57
CA ASN A 481 -4.91 14.11 25.42
C ASN A 481 -4.49 13.96 23.95
N PRO A 482 -3.21 14.17 23.59
CA PRO A 482 -2.73 14.01 22.22
C PRO A 482 -2.98 12.61 21.64
N TRP A 483 -3.13 11.62 22.52
CA TRP A 483 -3.28 10.19 22.27
C TRP A 483 -4.75 9.71 22.21
N GLU A 484 -5.71 10.63 22.14
CA GLU A 484 -7.11 10.31 21.83
C GLU A 484 -7.26 10.06 20.32
N SER A 485 -7.68 8.86 19.94
CA SER A 485 -7.78 8.47 18.52
C SER A 485 -9.11 8.86 17.87
N SER A 486 -10.25 8.87 18.58
CA SER A 486 -11.56 9.15 17.96
C SER A 486 -11.64 10.55 17.37
N THR A 487 -11.03 11.52 18.05
CA THR A 487 -11.01 12.91 17.60
C THR A 487 -10.09 13.15 16.40
N ARG A 488 -9.48 12.11 15.81
CA ARG A 488 -8.70 12.22 14.57
C ARG A 488 -9.35 11.55 13.36
N LEU A 489 -10.40 10.74 13.55
CA LEU A 489 -11.01 9.95 12.47
C LEU A 489 -11.77 10.79 11.43
N ASN A 490 -12.46 11.84 11.88
CA ASN A 490 -13.30 12.70 11.05
C ASN A 490 -12.64 14.06 10.71
N VAL A 491 -11.32 14.16 10.84
CA VAL A 491 -10.56 15.39 10.55
C VAL A 491 -10.34 15.55 9.06
N THR A 492 -10.58 16.76 8.52
CA THR A 492 -10.11 17.14 7.19
C THR A 492 -8.79 17.90 7.35
N SER A 493 -7.65 17.23 7.15
CA SER A 493 -6.31 17.82 7.36
C SER A 493 -5.77 18.64 6.18
N ASP A 494 -6.49 18.66 5.05
CA ASP A 494 -6.18 19.47 3.88
C ASP A 494 -7.48 19.98 3.27
N LEU A 495 -7.87 21.21 3.63
CA LEU A 495 -9.05 21.89 3.08
C LEU A 495 -8.72 22.67 1.79
N TYR A 496 -7.43 22.78 1.43
CA TYR A 496 -6.95 23.67 0.38
C TYR A 496 -6.10 22.95 -0.69
N HIS A 497 -6.26 21.63 -0.78
CA HIS A 497 -5.68 20.77 -1.83
C HIS A 497 -4.17 20.96 -2.01
N ARG A 498 -3.42 20.97 -0.90
CA ARG A 498 -1.96 21.10 -0.92
C ARG A 498 -1.33 19.98 -1.75
N SER A 499 -0.45 20.34 -2.68
CA SER A 499 0.41 19.37 -3.36
C SER A 499 1.30 18.64 -2.34
N GLY A 500 1.26 17.30 -2.30
CA GLY A 500 1.94 16.54 -1.25
C GLY A 500 1.24 16.57 0.12
N ALA A 501 -0.07 16.84 0.18
CA ALA A 501 -0.87 16.63 1.38
C ALA A 501 -0.97 15.14 1.70
N CYS A 502 -0.83 14.79 2.98
CA CYS A 502 -1.08 13.43 3.46
C CYS A 502 -2.59 13.23 3.65
N SER A 503 -3.18 12.24 2.97
CA SER A 503 -4.62 11.94 3.00
C SER A 503 -4.99 10.70 3.84
N ILE A 504 -4.08 10.26 4.72
CA ILE A 504 -4.25 9.13 5.66
C ILE A 504 -4.05 9.59 7.11
N PHE A 505 -4.76 8.98 8.07
CA PHE A 505 -4.45 9.17 9.49
C PHE A 505 -3.21 8.36 9.88
N ARG A 506 -2.10 9.07 10.12
CA ARG A 506 -0.85 8.53 10.70
C ARG A 506 -0.90 8.68 12.22
N MET A 507 -0.90 7.58 12.97
CA MET A 507 -0.73 7.61 14.44
C MET A 507 0.70 7.98 14.82
N TYR A 508 1.67 7.61 13.98
CA TYR A 508 3.03 8.10 14.05
C TYR A 508 3.56 8.38 12.65
N GLN A 509 4.30 9.47 12.50
CA GLN A 509 5.35 9.53 11.49
C GLN A 509 6.48 8.57 11.90
N GLY A 510 7.28 8.09 10.95
CA GLY A 510 8.38 7.20 11.31
C GLY A 510 9.39 6.93 10.20
N TRP A 511 10.60 6.56 10.63
CA TRP A 511 11.73 6.19 9.79
C TRP A 511 12.31 4.85 10.19
N LEU A 512 12.55 3.98 9.21
CA LEU A 512 13.47 2.85 9.35
C LEU A 512 14.87 3.30 8.93
N SER A 513 15.87 3.09 9.79
CA SER A 513 17.28 3.38 9.49
C SER A 513 17.91 2.27 8.66
N LEU A 514 18.60 2.66 7.58
CA LEU A 514 19.34 1.78 6.67
C LEU A 514 20.85 1.85 6.89
N SER A 515 21.38 3.02 7.25
CA SER A 515 22.81 3.23 7.53
C SER A 515 23.03 3.88 8.90
N SER A 516 24.20 3.61 9.49
CA SER A 516 24.62 4.23 10.75
C SER A 516 25.02 5.68 10.54
N GLY A 517 24.40 6.60 11.28
CA GLY A 517 24.79 8.02 11.27
C GLY A 517 24.08 8.83 12.35
N PRO A 518 24.46 10.11 12.55
CA PRO A 518 23.58 11.04 13.24
C PRO A 518 22.21 11.07 12.54
N SER A 519 21.14 11.20 13.31
CA SER A 519 19.83 11.48 12.71
C SER A 519 19.86 12.85 12.03
N ALA A 520 19.17 13.02 10.91
CA ALA A 520 18.91 14.35 10.36
C ALA A 520 17.76 15.07 11.08
N LEU A 521 17.00 14.38 11.95
CA LEU A 521 15.81 14.92 12.63
C LEU A 521 16.16 15.62 13.94
N LYS A 522 15.64 16.84 14.10
CA LYS A 522 15.46 17.49 15.41
C LYS A 522 13.96 17.55 15.73
N VAL A 523 13.59 17.43 17.00
CA VAL A 523 12.19 17.46 17.46
C VAL A 523 12.02 18.29 18.74
N CYS A 524 10.85 18.86 18.94
CA CYS A 524 10.43 19.43 20.23
C CYS A 524 9.56 18.39 20.95
N PRO A 525 10.07 17.64 21.95
CA PRO A 525 9.40 16.47 22.52
C PRO A 525 8.30 16.85 23.55
N LEU A 526 7.34 17.68 23.12
CA LEU A 526 6.24 18.25 23.92
C LEU A 526 4.88 18.20 23.18
N PRO A 527 4.34 17.00 22.85
CA PRO A 527 3.12 16.83 22.03
C PRO A 527 1.83 17.39 22.65
N ARG A 528 1.87 17.83 23.92
CA ARG A 528 0.75 18.52 24.59
C ARG A 528 1.01 20.01 24.72
N HIS A 529 2.09 20.40 25.40
CA HIS A 529 2.40 21.80 25.68
C HIS A 529 2.70 22.61 24.41
N ALA A 530 3.51 22.08 23.48
CA ALA A 530 3.81 22.80 22.26
C ALA A 530 2.57 22.92 21.36
N THR A 531 1.73 21.89 21.31
CA THR A 531 0.45 21.92 20.57
C THR A 531 -0.54 22.92 21.16
N ALA A 532 -0.74 22.92 22.47
CA ALA A 532 -1.53 23.96 23.14
C ALA A 532 -0.95 25.36 22.89
N TYR A 533 0.38 25.50 22.89
CA TYR A 533 1.04 26.78 22.71
C TYR A 533 0.81 27.36 21.31
N PHE A 534 1.12 26.63 20.23
CA PHE A 534 0.97 27.20 18.89
C PHE A 534 -0.51 27.43 18.53
N LEU A 535 -1.45 26.62 19.07
CA LEU A 535 -2.88 26.83 18.85
C LEU A 535 -3.44 28.05 19.58
N LEU A 536 -2.92 28.36 20.78
CA LEU A 536 -3.32 29.54 21.56
C LEU A 536 -2.56 30.81 21.13
N ARG A 537 -1.32 30.70 20.66
CA ARG A 537 -0.44 31.83 20.27
C ARG A 537 -1.12 32.90 19.39
N PRO A 538 -2.02 32.59 18.43
CA PRO A 538 -2.77 33.59 17.68
C PRO A 538 -3.64 34.56 18.48
N PHE A 539 -4.05 34.22 19.70
CA PHE A 539 -4.95 35.02 20.54
C PHE A 539 -4.22 35.92 21.55
N PHE A 540 -2.89 35.79 21.65
CA PHE A 540 -2.06 36.47 22.65
C PHE A 540 -0.94 37.25 21.98
N SER A 541 -0.65 38.46 22.46
CA SER A 541 0.60 39.17 22.21
C SER A 541 1.68 38.68 23.17
N PRO A 542 2.99 38.84 22.87
CA PRO A 542 4.05 38.47 23.81
C PRO A 542 3.99 39.25 25.13
N ASP A 543 3.54 40.51 25.08
CA ASP A 543 3.70 41.47 26.18
C ASP A 543 2.41 41.76 26.98
N ASP A 544 1.24 41.25 26.57
CA ASP A 544 -0.03 41.45 27.27
C ASP A 544 -1.03 40.29 27.04
N ASN A 545 -1.39 39.61 28.12
CA ASN A 545 -2.25 38.43 28.10
C ASN A 545 -3.75 38.76 27.99
N TYR A 546 -4.27 39.69 28.80
CA TYR A 546 -5.72 39.85 28.98
C TYR A 546 -6.32 40.84 27.99
N SER A 547 -5.59 41.88 27.58
CA SER A 547 -6.08 42.80 26.55
C SER A 547 -6.12 42.14 25.17
N SER A 548 -5.16 41.25 24.87
CA SER A 548 -5.07 40.55 23.57
C SER A 548 -6.29 39.67 23.26
N VAL A 549 -6.90 39.06 24.28
CA VAL A 549 -8.08 38.18 24.12
C VAL A 549 -9.38 38.98 24.10
N THR A 550 -9.43 40.11 24.81
CA THR A 550 -10.62 40.98 24.87
C THR A 550 -10.68 41.99 23.71
N ALA A 551 -9.56 42.23 23.01
CA ALA A 551 -9.49 43.05 21.81
C ALA A 551 -10.11 42.38 20.57
N PRO A 552 -10.57 43.17 19.57
CA PRO A 552 -11.04 42.65 18.28
C PRO A 552 -9.97 41.80 17.59
N GLN A 553 -10.31 40.55 17.27
CA GLN A 553 -9.34 39.60 16.74
C GLN A 553 -8.87 39.98 15.31
N ASN A 554 -7.57 39.90 15.08
CA ASN A 554 -6.97 39.99 13.73
C ASN A 554 -7.03 38.63 13.01
N SER A 555 -6.66 38.58 11.73
CA SER A 555 -6.67 37.36 10.91
C SER A 555 -5.36 36.55 10.93
N ILE A 556 -4.41 36.89 11.81
CA ILE A 556 -3.09 36.23 11.87
C ILE A 556 -3.21 34.90 12.64
N LEU A 557 -2.65 33.83 12.06
CA LEU A 557 -2.53 32.49 12.67
C LEU A 557 -1.07 32.01 12.79
N HIS A 558 -0.12 32.94 13.00
CA HIS A 558 1.31 32.69 13.33
C HIS A 558 1.92 31.41 12.72
N GLY A 559 2.37 31.50 11.47
CA GLY A 559 2.98 30.38 10.74
C GLY A 559 1.98 29.40 10.10
N ALA A 560 0.67 29.55 10.37
CA ALA A 560 -0.35 28.79 9.66
C ALA A 560 -0.81 29.52 8.38
N LEU A 561 -0.78 28.82 7.25
CA LEU A 561 -1.21 29.31 5.93
C LEU A 561 -2.03 28.24 5.19
N PRO A 562 -3.07 28.59 4.43
CA PRO A 562 -3.78 27.66 3.54
C PRO A 562 -2.81 27.02 2.54
N SER A 563 -2.90 25.71 2.36
CA SER A 563 -2.04 24.91 1.48
C SER A 563 -0.55 24.75 1.88
N TYR A 564 -0.16 25.11 3.11
CA TYR A 564 1.19 24.89 3.64
C TYR A 564 1.20 23.95 4.87
N THR A 565 2.38 23.63 5.39
CA THR A 565 2.53 23.06 6.74
C THR A 565 2.30 24.15 7.80
N GLN A 566 2.26 23.78 9.08
CA GLN A 566 2.36 24.75 10.17
C GLN A 566 3.83 25.13 10.35
N GLU A 567 4.21 26.37 10.05
CA GLU A 567 5.57 26.88 10.29
C GLU A 567 5.76 27.21 11.78
N ILE A 568 6.95 26.90 12.31
CA ILE A 568 7.38 27.23 13.67
C ILE A 568 8.80 27.82 13.61
N ASN A 569 8.95 29.08 13.99
CA ASN A 569 10.25 29.74 14.14
C ASN A 569 10.31 30.60 15.42
N SER A 570 11.52 30.93 15.89
CA SER A 570 11.75 31.65 17.15
C SER A 570 11.14 33.06 17.19
N THR A 571 10.96 33.72 16.04
CA THR A 571 10.41 35.08 15.96
C THR A 571 8.91 35.10 16.27
N ILE A 572 8.15 34.21 15.64
CA ILE A 572 6.69 34.15 15.86
C ILE A 572 6.30 33.26 17.04
N HIS A 573 7.16 32.33 17.48
CA HIS A 573 6.94 31.41 18.60
C HIS A 573 8.03 31.49 19.71
N PRO A 574 8.32 32.68 20.28
CA PRO A 574 9.48 32.88 21.15
C PRO A 574 9.50 32.00 22.41
N HIS A 575 8.35 31.78 23.06
CA HIS A 575 8.27 30.97 24.28
C HIS A 575 8.57 29.48 24.08
N LEU A 576 8.59 28.98 22.83
CA LEU A 576 9.06 27.62 22.56
C LEU A 576 10.58 27.49 22.72
N GLN A 577 11.33 28.61 22.71
CA GLN A 577 12.79 28.65 22.85
C GLN A 577 13.47 27.54 22.02
N LEU A 578 13.30 27.58 20.69
CA LEU A 578 13.65 26.44 19.83
C LEU A 578 15.11 26.00 19.97
N GLU A 579 16.03 26.92 20.26
CA GLU A 579 17.44 26.62 20.57
C GLU A 579 17.63 25.69 21.78
N ASN A 580 16.70 25.73 22.74
CA ASN A 580 16.71 24.92 23.97
C ASN A 580 15.78 23.69 23.90
N SER A 581 14.73 23.74 23.06
CA SER A 581 13.68 22.72 23.02
C SER A 581 13.69 21.82 21.79
N LEU A 582 14.29 22.24 20.68
CA LEU A 582 14.37 21.50 19.41
C LEU A 582 15.63 20.61 19.39
N ILE A 583 15.56 19.49 20.10
CA ILE A 583 16.70 18.61 20.34
C ILE A 583 16.99 17.65 19.17
N GLN A 584 18.27 17.33 19.01
CA GLN A 584 18.73 16.29 18.10
C GLN A 584 18.30 14.90 18.57
N ILE A 585 17.71 14.10 17.68
CA ILE A 585 17.42 12.68 17.96
C ILE A 585 18.73 11.89 18.14
N PRO A 586 18.83 10.94 19.09
CA PRO A 586 19.98 10.05 19.23
C PRO A 586 20.42 9.39 17.91
N LYS A 587 21.71 9.05 17.82
CA LYS A 587 22.28 8.30 16.69
C LYS A 587 21.40 7.08 16.35
N LEU A 588 21.15 6.85 15.06
CA LEU A 588 20.45 5.67 14.57
C LEU A 588 21.46 4.65 14.03
N GLU A 589 21.16 3.36 14.22
CA GLU A 589 21.87 2.23 13.64
C GLU A 589 20.97 1.50 12.62
N PRO A 590 21.53 0.79 11.63
CA PRO A 590 20.76 0.02 10.66
C PRO A 590 19.78 -0.94 11.36
N GLY A 591 18.50 -0.84 10.99
CA GLY A 591 17.41 -1.65 11.54
C GLY A 591 16.66 -1.00 12.70
N ASP A 592 17.09 0.17 13.18
CA ASP A 592 16.33 0.96 14.16
C ASP A 592 15.10 1.61 13.53
N TYR A 593 14.00 1.65 14.27
CA TYR A 593 12.75 2.30 13.89
C TYR A 593 12.47 3.51 14.81
N LEU A 594 12.57 4.70 14.24
CA LEU A 594 12.23 5.98 14.88
C LEU A 594 10.77 6.31 14.60
N ILE A 595 10.01 6.69 15.63
CA ILE A 595 8.61 7.13 15.50
C ILE A 595 8.37 8.44 16.23
N TRP A 596 7.51 9.31 15.69
CA TRP A 596 7.04 10.52 16.37
C TRP A 596 5.57 10.84 16.09
N HIS A 597 4.93 11.47 17.06
CA HIS A 597 3.52 11.85 17.07
C HIS A 597 3.20 12.89 15.98
N PRO A 598 2.03 12.82 15.32
CA PRO A 598 1.70 13.69 14.19
C PRO A 598 1.68 15.20 14.50
N ASP A 599 1.42 15.61 15.75
CA ASP A 599 1.43 17.03 16.16
C ASP A 599 2.80 17.50 16.69
N LEU A 600 3.86 16.69 16.59
CA LEU A 600 5.17 17.04 17.09
C LEU A 600 5.92 17.98 16.13
N ILE A 601 6.42 19.10 16.67
CA ILE A 601 7.27 20.03 15.95
C ILE A 601 8.60 19.34 15.64
N HIS A 602 9.02 19.39 14.40
CA HIS A 602 10.27 18.79 13.95
C HIS A 602 10.93 19.60 12.84
N SER A 603 12.24 19.43 12.67
CA SER A 603 13.00 20.01 11.56
C SER A 603 14.07 19.03 11.06
N PHE A 604 14.53 19.26 9.84
CA PHE A 604 15.60 18.49 9.21
C PHE A 604 16.86 19.34 9.18
N ASP A 605 17.95 18.87 9.77
CA ASP A 605 19.24 19.55 9.62
C ASP A 605 19.77 19.34 8.20
N THR A 606 19.77 20.43 7.42
CA THR A 606 20.30 20.49 6.06
C THR A 606 21.72 21.07 6.01
N THR A 607 22.27 21.50 7.16
CA THR A 607 23.51 22.28 7.21
C THR A 607 24.77 21.41 7.30
N THR A 608 25.21 20.90 6.15
CA THR A 608 26.65 20.74 5.92
C THR A 608 27.28 22.13 5.81
N THR A 609 27.64 22.76 6.93
CA THR A 609 28.41 24.00 6.90
C THR A 609 29.73 23.76 6.17
N SER A 610 30.01 24.59 5.16
CA SER A 610 31.08 24.42 4.15
C SER A 610 32.52 24.49 4.67
N GLU A 611 32.73 24.51 5.99
CA GLU A 611 34.02 24.71 6.65
C GLU A 611 34.51 23.49 7.44
N GLN A 612 33.74 22.39 7.53
CA GLN A 612 34.13 21.18 8.25
C GLN A 612 34.07 19.93 7.36
N GLN A 613 35.19 19.59 6.73
CA GLN A 613 35.36 18.41 5.85
C GLN A 613 35.30 17.04 6.59
N GLN A 614 34.78 17.00 7.83
CA GLN A 614 34.81 15.84 8.73
C GLN A 614 33.50 15.63 9.52
N GLN A 615 32.40 16.27 9.12
CA GLN A 615 31.07 15.96 9.68
C GLN A 615 30.64 14.53 9.23
N PRO A 616 30.17 13.66 10.15
CA PRO A 616 29.72 12.32 9.78
C PRO A 616 28.42 12.35 8.98
N VAL A 617 28.38 11.61 7.88
CA VAL A 617 27.21 11.49 7.00
C VAL A 617 25.99 11.02 7.79
N ALA A 618 24.86 11.71 7.63
CA ALA A 618 23.62 11.39 8.32
C ALA A 618 23.08 10.01 7.91
N ALA A 619 22.27 9.40 8.79
CA ALA A 619 21.66 8.11 8.50
C ALA A 619 20.76 8.17 7.25
N SER A 620 20.94 7.21 6.34
CA SER A 620 20.00 6.92 5.26
C SER A 620 18.78 6.24 5.86
N VAL A 621 17.57 6.64 5.42
CA VAL A 621 16.30 6.25 6.05
C VAL A 621 15.20 6.01 5.03
N MET A 622 14.30 5.07 5.31
CA MET A 622 13.02 4.94 4.60
C MET A 622 11.90 5.61 5.39
N TYR A 623 11.04 6.36 4.73
CA TYR A 623 9.85 6.93 5.35
C TYR A 623 8.78 5.83 5.46
N ILE A 624 8.49 5.41 6.69
CA ILE A 624 7.56 4.33 7.03
C ILE A 624 6.77 4.77 8.28
N PRO A 625 5.65 5.49 8.14
CA PRO A 625 4.80 5.85 9.27
C PRO A 625 4.05 4.63 9.83
N ALA A 626 3.49 4.77 11.03
CA ALA A 626 2.57 3.80 11.60
C ALA A 626 1.12 4.30 11.44
N CYS A 627 0.33 3.56 10.65
CA CYS A 627 -1.05 3.89 10.31
C CYS A 627 -1.99 2.77 10.80
N PRO A 628 -3.00 3.07 11.64
CA PRO A 628 -4.00 2.09 12.06
C PRO A 628 -4.98 1.80 10.93
N LEU A 629 -5.77 0.73 11.05
CA LEU A 629 -6.89 0.52 10.15
C LEU A 629 -8.07 1.44 10.54
N THR A 630 -8.57 2.20 9.57
CA THR A 630 -9.74 3.10 9.69
C THR A 630 -10.43 3.20 8.34
N GLN A 631 -11.64 3.77 8.28
CA GLN A 631 -12.35 3.99 7.02
C GLN A 631 -11.55 4.86 6.02
N THR A 632 -11.04 6.00 6.48
CA THR A 632 -10.20 6.91 5.69
C THR A 632 -8.94 6.19 5.19
N ASN A 633 -8.35 5.36 6.04
CA ASN A 633 -7.12 4.64 5.73
C ASN A 633 -7.36 3.50 4.72
N ALA A 634 -8.50 2.79 4.80
CA ALA A 634 -8.90 1.80 3.80
C ALA A 634 -9.22 2.45 2.43
N LEU A 635 -9.88 3.61 2.41
CA LEU A 635 -10.14 4.40 1.19
C LEU A 635 -8.84 4.91 0.53
N TYR A 636 -7.83 5.24 1.34
CA TYR A 636 -6.49 5.51 0.83
C TYR A 636 -5.82 4.25 0.27
N LEU A 637 -5.84 3.16 1.04
CA LEU A 637 -5.18 1.89 0.69
C LEU A 637 -5.71 1.29 -0.62
N SER A 638 -7.01 1.41 -0.90
CA SER A 638 -7.62 1.03 -2.19
C SER A 638 -6.97 1.76 -3.39
N ARG A 639 -6.74 3.07 -3.24
CA ARG A 639 -6.09 3.92 -4.25
C ARG A 639 -4.58 3.62 -4.35
N GLN A 640 -3.92 3.42 -3.20
CA GLN A 640 -2.50 3.02 -3.13
C GLN A 640 -2.25 1.67 -3.81
N ARG A 641 -3.10 0.67 -3.57
CA ARG A 641 -3.03 -0.65 -4.20
C ARG A 641 -3.06 -0.54 -5.72
N LYS A 642 -3.95 0.29 -6.27
CA LYS A 642 -3.99 0.56 -7.71
C LYS A 642 -2.70 1.20 -8.21
N ALA A 643 -2.14 2.16 -7.48
CA ALA A 643 -0.86 2.78 -7.82
C ALA A 643 0.30 1.77 -7.80
N PHE A 644 0.39 0.94 -6.77
CA PHE A 644 1.36 -0.15 -6.64
C PHE A 644 1.28 -1.13 -7.82
N LEU A 645 0.08 -1.62 -8.16
CA LEU A 645 -0.06 -2.57 -9.27
C LEU A 645 0.39 -1.95 -10.61
N LEU A 646 0.10 -0.66 -10.84
CA LEU A 646 0.50 0.07 -12.05
C LEU A 646 1.94 0.59 -12.03
N GLY A 647 2.59 0.64 -10.86
CA GLY A 647 3.91 1.28 -10.66
C GLY A 647 3.87 2.82 -10.71
N SER A 648 2.70 3.45 -10.72
CA SER A 648 2.58 4.91 -10.66
C SER A 648 2.87 5.42 -9.24
N PRO A 649 3.18 6.71 -9.03
CA PRO A 649 3.35 7.25 -7.68
C PRO A 649 2.10 7.03 -6.80
N PRO A 650 2.25 6.92 -5.47
CA PRO A 650 1.12 6.83 -4.54
C PRO A 650 0.24 8.10 -4.59
N PRO A 651 -1.03 8.03 -4.19
CA PRO A 651 -2.02 9.09 -4.43
C PRO A 651 -1.62 10.50 -3.96
N ASP A 652 -0.85 10.61 -2.88
CA ASP A 652 -0.47 11.88 -2.26
C ASP A 652 0.76 12.54 -2.93
N PHE A 653 1.56 11.79 -3.70
CA PHE A 653 2.80 12.28 -4.32
C PHE A 653 2.63 12.75 -5.77
N GLY A 654 1.39 12.97 -6.20
CA GLY A 654 1.04 13.48 -7.52
C GLY A 654 1.00 12.43 -8.63
N GLY A 655 0.61 12.86 -9.82
CA GLY A 655 0.51 11.99 -11.00
C GLY A 655 1.83 11.88 -11.77
N GLY A 656 2.02 10.77 -12.48
CA GLY A 656 3.18 10.55 -13.34
C GLY A 656 3.33 9.08 -13.73
N ARG A 657 4.41 8.77 -14.45
CA ARG A 657 4.77 7.37 -14.74
C ARG A 657 5.36 6.65 -13.51
N GLY A 658 6.00 7.37 -12.59
CA GLY A 658 6.68 6.77 -11.44
C GLY A 658 7.65 5.68 -11.90
N GLU A 659 7.53 4.52 -11.26
CA GLU A 659 8.32 3.32 -11.52
C GLU A 659 7.64 2.35 -12.52
N SER A 660 6.57 2.76 -13.22
CA SER A 660 5.83 1.88 -14.15
C SER A 660 6.69 1.24 -15.25
N ASN A 661 7.81 1.88 -15.60
CA ASN A 661 8.77 1.42 -16.60
C ASN A 661 10.10 0.92 -15.98
N TYR A 662 10.22 0.85 -14.65
CA TYR A 662 11.47 0.46 -13.99
C TYR A 662 11.68 -1.05 -14.11
N SER A 663 12.91 -1.44 -14.41
CA SER A 663 13.34 -2.83 -14.38
C SER A 663 13.37 -3.33 -12.94
N GLY A 664 13.02 -4.60 -12.74
CA GLY A 664 13.04 -5.21 -11.41
C GLY A 664 11.96 -4.72 -10.44
N ARG A 665 10.97 -3.91 -10.85
CA ARG A 665 9.92 -3.47 -9.92
C ARG A 665 9.14 -4.69 -9.33
N PRO A 666 9.05 -4.85 -7.99
CA PRO A 666 8.30 -5.92 -7.36
C PRO A 666 6.78 -5.82 -7.58
N GLY A 667 6.11 -6.96 -7.49
CA GLY A 667 4.67 -7.11 -7.51
C GLY A 667 4.13 -7.83 -6.27
N VAL A 668 2.95 -8.41 -6.41
CA VAL A 668 2.20 -9.03 -5.28
C VAL A 668 2.94 -10.23 -4.67
N GLN A 669 3.71 -10.97 -5.48
CA GLN A 669 4.46 -12.12 -4.99
C GLN A 669 5.59 -11.68 -4.05
N GLU A 670 6.29 -10.61 -4.40
CA GLU A 670 7.40 -10.07 -3.62
C GLU A 670 6.94 -9.44 -2.29
N VAL A 671 5.70 -8.94 -2.22
CA VAL A 671 5.05 -8.56 -0.94
C VAL A 671 4.79 -9.80 -0.07
N ASN A 672 4.22 -10.86 -0.67
CA ASN A 672 3.97 -12.13 0.01
C ASN A 672 5.27 -12.79 0.51
N ASP A 673 6.33 -12.79 -0.30
CA ASP A 673 7.60 -13.44 0.04
C ASP A 673 8.36 -12.68 1.13
N ALA A 674 8.08 -11.37 1.30
CA ALA A 674 8.68 -10.54 2.34
C ALA A 674 7.99 -10.64 3.71
N GLY A 675 6.69 -10.96 3.78
CA GLY A 675 5.95 -10.97 5.05
C GLY A 675 4.60 -11.69 5.08
N GLY A 676 4.32 -12.53 4.08
CA GLY A 676 3.14 -13.40 4.03
C GLY A 676 1.80 -12.66 3.96
N GLU A 677 0.76 -13.28 4.53
CA GLU A 677 -0.61 -12.78 4.52
C GLU A 677 -0.74 -11.43 5.24
N GLU A 678 -0.01 -11.21 6.33
CA GLU A 678 0.03 -9.92 7.04
C GLU A 678 0.58 -8.78 6.18
N ALA A 679 1.64 -9.02 5.41
CA ALA A 679 2.16 -8.04 4.47
C ALA A 679 1.17 -7.74 3.32
N LEU A 680 0.47 -8.77 2.83
CA LEU A 680 -0.58 -8.60 1.82
C LEU A 680 -1.75 -7.77 2.37
N ARG A 681 -2.22 -8.07 3.59
CA ARG A 681 -3.28 -7.33 4.30
C ARG A 681 -2.88 -5.88 4.52
N ALA A 682 -1.68 -5.62 5.07
CA ALA A 682 -1.16 -4.26 5.28
C ALA A 682 -1.07 -3.45 3.97
N MET A 683 -0.81 -4.10 2.83
CA MET A 683 -0.81 -3.49 1.48
C MET A 683 -2.19 -3.47 0.79
N GLY A 684 -3.25 -3.98 1.44
CA GLY A 684 -4.62 -4.06 0.90
C GLY A 684 -4.82 -5.10 -0.21
N LEU A 685 -3.88 -6.04 -0.35
CA LEU A 685 -3.83 -7.07 -1.40
C LEU A 685 -4.57 -8.38 -1.00
N LEU A 686 -4.91 -8.54 0.28
CA LEU A 686 -5.67 -9.65 0.84
C LEU A 686 -6.66 -9.10 1.89
N PRO A 687 -7.89 -9.62 2.00
CA PRO A 687 -8.79 -9.25 3.10
C PRO A 687 -8.28 -9.75 4.45
N TRP A 688 -8.73 -9.08 5.52
CA TRP A 688 -8.58 -9.57 6.88
C TRP A 688 -9.60 -10.68 7.16
N ASP A 689 -9.23 -11.63 8.02
CA ASP A 689 -10.19 -12.54 8.62
C ASP A 689 -10.86 -11.80 9.79
N GLU A 690 -12.19 -11.70 9.76
CA GLU A 690 -12.97 -11.00 10.79
C GLU A 690 -12.96 -11.73 12.14
N GLU A 691 -12.59 -13.01 12.17
CA GLU A 691 -12.40 -13.78 13.40
C GLU A 691 -11.05 -13.51 14.10
N GLU A 692 -10.13 -12.76 13.48
CA GLU A 692 -8.87 -12.34 14.11
C GLU A 692 -9.01 -11.08 15.00
N ALA A 693 -10.19 -10.45 15.03
CA ALA A 693 -10.46 -9.31 15.89
C ALA A 693 -10.66 -9.73 17.37
N ASP A 694 -9.98 -9.05 18.29
CA ASP A 694 -10.13 -9.27 19.73
C ASP A 694 -11.45 -8.70 20.30
N THR A 695 -12.13 -7.83 19.54
CA THR A 695 -13.37 -7.12 19.93
C THR A 695 -14.39 -7.01 18.79
N ASP A 696 -15.67 -6.88 19.13
CA ASP A 696 -16.75 -6.63 18.15
C ASP A 696 -16.53 -5.29 17.41
N GLU A 697 -16.04 -4.27 18.11
CA GLU A 697 -15.67 -2.97 17.54
C GLU A 697 -14.56 -3.07 16.47
N GLU A 698 -13.56 -3.93 16.69
CA GLU A 698 -12.50 -4.17 15.70
C GLU A 698 -13.00 -5.02 14.53
N ARG A 699 -13.81 -6.05 14.79
CA ARG A 699 -14.49 -6.85 13.77
C ARG A 699 -15.30 -5.96 12.83
N GLU A 700 -16.05 -5.01 13.40
CA GLU A 700 -16.78 -3.97 12.66
C GLU A 700 -15.89 -3.02 11.83
N VAL A 701 -14.60 -2.88 12.16
CA VAL A 701 -13.61 -2.14 11.36
C VAL A 701 -13.02 -3.02 10.27
N LEU A 702 -12.74 -4.30 10.55
CA LEU A 702 -12.28 -5.27 9.55
C LEU A 702 -13.31 -5.44 8.43
N ALA A 703 -14.58 -5.70 8.78
CA ALA A 703 -15.68 -5.85 7.83
C ALA A 703 -15.86 -4.60 6.94
N MET A 704 -15.81 -3.42 7.55
CA MET A 704 -15.91 -2.13 6.85
C MET A 704 -14.73 -1.91 5.89
N ALA A 705 -13.50 -2.23 6.31
CA ALA A 705 -12.32 -2.12 5.44
C ALA A 705 -12.33 -3.15 4.32
N ASN A 706 -12.75 -4.39 4.61
CA ASN A 706 -12.92 -5.46 3.64
C ASN A 706 -13.93 -5.08 2.55
N GLY A 707 -15.09 -4.53 2.91
CA GLY A 707 -16.07 -4.03 1.94
C GLY A 707 -15.58 -2.86 1.08
N ILE A 708 -14.65 -2.02 1.58
CA ILE A 708 -14.04 -0.93 0.81
C ILE A 708 -12.95 -1.43 -0.15
N LEU A 709 -12.18 -2.44 0.27
CA LEU A 709 -11.05 -2.96 -0.50
C LEU A 709 -11.43 -4.08 -1.48
N PHE A 710 -12.48 -4.85 -1.17
CA PHE A 710 -12.89 -6.04 -1.92
C PHE A 710 -14.42 -6.09 -2.07
N PRO A 711 -15.09 -5.02 -2.55
CA PRO A 711 -16.56 -4.96 -2.65
C PRO A 711 -17.14 -6.16 -3.41
N GLU A 712 -16.43 -6.69 -4.41
CA GLU A 712 -16.81 -7.89 -5.17
C GLU A 712 -16.96 -9.17 -4.33
N LEU A 713 -16.42 -9.21 -3.11
CA LEU A 713 -16.57 -10.31 -2.16
C LEU A 713 -17.71 -10.10 -1.14
N TYR A 714 -18.18 -8.86 -0.97
CA TYR A 714 -19.12 -8.46 0.08
C TYR A 714 -20.49 -7.95 -0.45
N ASP A 715 -20.59 -7.57 -1.73
CA ASP A 715 -21.86 -7.19 -2.41
C ASP A 715 -22.79 -8.39 -2.75
N MET A 716 -22.66 -9.54 -2.05
CA MET A 716 -23.50 -10.74 -2.24
C MET A 716 -24.25 -11.20 -0.96
N LEU A 717 -24.50 -10.29 -0.02
CA LEU A 717 -25.34 -10.50 1.18
C LEU A 717 -26.67 -9.75 1.09
#